data_AF-A0A8T5LLU9-F1
#
_entry.id   AF-A0A8T5LLU9-F1
#
_cell.length_a   1.000
_cell.length_b   1.000
_cell.length_c   1.000
_cell.angle_alpha   90.00
_cell.angle_beta   90.00
_cell.angle_gamma   90.00
#
_symmetry.space_group_name_H-M   'P 1'
#
loop_
_entity.id
_entity.type
_entity.pdbx_description
1 polymer ?
#
loop_
_entity_poly.entity_id
_entity_poly.type
_entity_poly.pdbx_seq_one_letter_code
_entity_poly.pdbx_strand_id
1 'polypeptide(L)'
;MSRSKLDNVIQYLIPPSLILLLVVTIIEVFYGIGKLKLFIDIFDIYVIIIFAADLYYRWQDTPHFIPYVKKHILDIIATIPFNLIFWGIEGLTLIKALRGVRIISRAGRFVRLARYGRLLRLLRFGARSPRFLRFRKYVKKGKIRKVQPHEKKMKGVLSFKVILLITINSIMGTGIWFLTSAGAKHAGPASLISWGVLSLISIYIAMCFGELVSMFPKAGGVYEFAKQTYGRFWSFVIGWTTSIAGSVTIAMLLLGSLQYLIPIKYSFTYIPIAIFLIIIFSYVAFRGMQTSTIVLVTFALITLTAVTAIIIPGFINLKSSNLTPFFVFPTMSIILAIFFIAETFFGWESAIFLSAETKNPSKIMPKALIYGTLVIALLSFLLAFTAMGTIPWQQYSESVAPLRDLGEVHFGLTGRLIFTILIFVSVIGATAGWIVTAPRLLMSIAEDKLFFVQFAKIHPKHKSPYVSILFQVLVVSTLVIMGAGSYETLLHMLIPLILVVYSAVLLSVVILRFKMPDYPRPYKVVFGKVGPFATILFMIFLLIMFIKETHGALDILRISGSLIIFGIPAYFAIELFYEQKYVKLRRSLTAKVTHHYHRIPLPKPTLNKIISLTGHIRKNTTILADNFPLGAFTQMILKKNIPFHHIYLANISKEEIDAFEEDVSKDKRKNVTTHLLRTLKIPKVKKIDVFISFNSLGYVKDIPRFVHDVKTILKKKGKFCFYVKSYFFKIAPNSIEISDKNKIINLFKKENLEVNYIKKKKPFKEEIFIYGVKK
;
A
#
# COMPACT_ATOMS: atom_id res chain seq x y z
N MET A 1 -14.69 -36.24 40.66
CA MET A 1 -14.82 -36.14 39.18
C MET A 1 -13.49 -36.54 38.57
N SER A 2 -13.41 -37.59 37.73
CA SER A 2 -12.13 -38.10 37.22
C SER A 2 -11.43 -37.04 36.35
N ARG A 3 -10.09 -36.94 36.44
CA ARG A 3 -9.24 -36.01 35.65
C ARG A 3 -9.60 -36.03 34.14
N SER A 4 -9.97 -37.18 33.59
CA SER A 4 -10.36 -37.32 32.18
C SER A 4 -11.71 -36.68 31.82
N LYS A 5 -12.67 -36.61 32.75
CA LYS A 5 -13.96 -35.95 32.52
C LYS A 5 -13.82 -34.43 32.55
N LEU A 6 -12.95 -33.89 33.39
CA LEU A 6 -12.67 -32.44 33.44
C LEU A 6 -11.91 -31.98 32.19
N ASP A 7 -10.91 -32.75 31.72
CA ASP A 7 -10.16 -32.46 30.49
C ASP A 7 -11.06 -32.49 29.24
N ASN A 8 -12.01 -33.43 29.17
CA ASN A 8 -12.99 -33.47 28.09
C ASN A 8 -13.92 -32.24 28.15
N VAL A 9 -14.51 -31.93 29.31
CA VAL A 9 -15.39 -30.77 29.48
C VAL A 9 -14.67 -29.46 29.13
N ILE A 10 -13.39 -29.32 29.51
CA ILE A 10 -12.57 -28.14 29.20
C ILE A 10 -12.20 -28.08 27.71
N GLN A 11 -11.87 -29.20 27.06
CA GLN A 11 -11.66 -29.25 25.60
C GLN A 11 -12.89 -28.84 24.80
N TYR A 12 -14.11 -29.15 25.30
CA TYR A 12 -15.36 -28.74 24.67
C TYR A 12 -15.72 -27.26 24.95
N LEU A 13 -15.20 -26.64 26.03
CA LEU A 13 -15.51 -25.26 26.44
C LEU A 13 -14.52 -24.19 25.90
N ILE A 14 -13.28 -24.55 25.60
CA ILE A 14 -12.26 -23.59 25.10
C ILE A 14 -12.62 -22.98 23.72
N PRO A 15 -13.08 -23.76 22.72
CA PRO A 15 -13.47 -23.17 21.43
C PRO A 15 -14.71 -22.26 21.55
N PRO A 16 -15.80 -22.64 22.25
CA PRO A 16 -16.93 -21.76 22.49
C PRO A 16 -16.59 -20.49 23.28
N SER A 17 -15.68 -20.54 24.26
CA SER A 17 -15.29 -19.35 25.03
C SER A 17 -14.40 -18.40 24.24
N LEU A 18 -13.50 -18.90 23.38
CA LEU A 18 -12.76 -18.09 22.40
C LEU A 18 -13.68 -17.47 21.35
N ILE A 19 -14.68 -18.22 20.88
CA ILE A 19 -15.70 -17.72 19.94
C ILE A 19 -16.60 -16.71 20.62
N LEU A 20 -17.02 -16.93 21.88
CA LEU A 20 -17.80 -15.98 22.67
C LEU A 20 -17.02 -14.69 22.90
N LEU A 21 -15.72 -14.78 23.20
CA LEU A 21 -14.85 -13.60 23.33
C LEU A 21 -14.76 -12.86 21.98
N LEU A 22 -14.56 -13.58 20.87
CA LEU A 22 -14.51 -13.00 19.53
C LEU A 22 -15.86 -12.37 19.11
N VAL A 23 -16.97 -13.01 19.46
CA VAL A 23 -18.34 -12.60 19.17
C VAL A 23 -18.73 -11.38 20.00
N VAL A 24 -18.41 -11.34 21.29
CA VAL A 24 -18.61 -10.14 22.14
C VAL A 24 -17.76 -8.97 21.61
N THR A 25 -16.52 -9.23 21.20
CA THR A 25 -15.63 -8.21 20.62
C THR A 25 -16.14 -7.70 19.26
N ILE A 26 -16.73 -8.58 18.44
CA ILE A 26 -17.33 -8.21 17.14
C ILE A 26 -18.66 -7.46 17.34
N ILE A 27 -19.51 -7.89 18.26
CA ILE A 27 -20.78 -7.23 18.60
C ILE A 27 -20.51 -5.81 19.10
N GLU A 28 -19.45 -5.58 19.88
CA GLU A 28 -19.06 -4.24 20.33
C GLU A 28 -18.59 -3.34 19.17
N VAL A 29 -17.81 -3.88 18.23
CA VAL A 29 -17.32 -3.17 17.02
C VAL A 29 -18.45 -2.76 16.08
N PHE A 30 -19.53 -3.55 15.97
CA PHE A 30 -20.58 -3.35 14.97
C PHE A 30 -21.90 -2.81 15.52
N TYR A 31 -22.24 -3.05 16.80
CA TYR A 31 -23.56 -2.72 17.36
C TYR A 31 -23.55 -1.70 18.49
N GLY A 32 -22.38 -1.23 18.97
CA GLY A 32 -22.30 -0.09 19.90
C GLY A 32 -23.26 -0.18 21.08
N ILE A 33 -23.14 -1.23 21.90
CA ILE A 33 -23.95 -1.34 23.12
C ILE A 33 -23.52 -0.21 24.08
N GLY A 34 -24.47 0.65 24.44
CA GLY A 34 -24.22 1.88 25.18
C GLY A 34 -23.53 1.72 26.53
N LYS A 35 -22.87 2.82 26.94
CA LYS A 35 -22.22 3.13 28.24
C LYS A 35 -21.10 2.18 28.73
N LEU A 36 -20.86 1.02 28.13
CA LEU A 36 -19.65 0.22 28.32
C LEU A 36 -18.73 0.41 27.11
N LYS A 37 -17.83 1.41 27.14
CA LYS A 37 -16.70 1.46 26.20
C LYS A 37 -15.55 0.63 26.78
N LEU A 38 -15.37 -0.62 26.35
CA LEU A 38 -14.10 -1.31 26.56
C LEU A 38 -13.11 -0.78 25.50
N PHE A 39 -12.13 0.01 25.95
CA PHE A 39 -11.02 0.49 25.12
C PHE A 39 -10.13 -0.69 24.69
N ILE A 40 -10.50 -1.38 23.62
CA ILE A 40 -9.66 -2.36 22.93
C ILE A 40 -9.30 -1.78 21.56
N ASP A 41 -8.02 -1.47 21.36
CA ASP A 41 -7.54 -0.89 20.10
C ASP A 41 -7.38 -1.98 19.03
N ILE A 42 -7.45 -1.62 17.74
CA ILE A 42 -7.35 -2.58 16.61
C ILE A 42 -6.03 -3.37 16.66
N PHE A 43 -4.99 -2.76 17.20
CA PHE A 43 -3.69 -3.40 17.43
C PHE A 43 -3.74 -4.50 18.50
N ASP A 44 -4.51 -4.30 19.58
CA ASP A 44 -4.67 -5.31 20.63
C ASP A 44 -5.41 -6.53 20.09
N ILE A 45 -6.47 -6.32 19.30
CA ILE A 45 -7.21 -7.38 18.60
C ILE A 45 -6.27 -8.20 17.71
N TYR A 46 -5.36 -7.52 16.99
CA TYR A 46 -4.42 -8.16 16.08
C TYR A 46 -3.37 -9.02 16.80
N VAL A 47 -2.80 -8.52 17.89
CA VAL A 47 -1.82 -9.26 18.70
C VAL A 47 -2.48 -10.47 19.38
N ILE A 48 -3.69 -10.29 19.91
CA ILE A 48 -4.47 -11.37 20.55
C ILE A 48 -4.74 -12.49 19.54
N ILE A 49 -5.19 -12.17 18.32
CA ILE A 49 -5.48 -13.19 17.29
C ILE A 49 -4.22 -13.98 16.92
N ILE A 50 -3.07 -13.32 16.75
CA ILE A 50 -1.82 -13.99 16.36
C ILE A 50 -1.31 -14.91 17.48
N PHE A 51 -1.27 -14.42 18.71
CA PHE A 51 -0.80 -15.22 19.84
C PHE A 51 -1.78 -16.33 20.22
N ALA A 52 -3.09 -16.09 20.11
CA ALA A 52 -4.11 -17.12 20.33
C ALA A 52 -4.02 -18.23 19.27
N ALA A 53 -3.78 -17.87 18.00
CA ALA A 53 -3.55 -18.86 16.95
C ALA A 53 -2.26 -19.66 17.18
N ASP A 54 -1.16 -19.00 17.59
CA ASP A 54 0.12 -19.68 17.87
C ASP A 54 0.02 -20.62 19.09
N LEU A 55 -0.63 -20.19 20.17
CA LEU A 55 -0.95 -21.05 21.31
C LEU A 55 -1.85 -22.22 20.91
N TYR A 56 -2.88 -21.98 20.08
CA TYR A 56 -3.72 -23.07 19.61
C TYR A 56 -2.94 -24.15 18.85
N TYR A 57 -1.98 -23.76 18.00
CA TYR A 57 -1.11 -24.72 17.31
C TYR A 57 -0.15 -25.45 18.25
N ARG A 58 0.43 -24.76 19.25
CA ARG A 58 1.34 -25.41 20.23
C ARG A 58 0.61 -26.35 21.18
N TRP A 59 -0.67 -26.08 21.46
CA TRP A 59 -1.53 -26.99 22.21
C TRP A 59 -1.71 -28.33 21.48
N GLN A 60 -1.85 -28.29 20.15
CA GLN A 60 -1.92 -29.51 19.33
C GLN A 60 -0.65 -30.37 19.42
N ASP A 61 0.51 -29.74 19.61
CA ASP A 61 1.80 -30.43 19.74
C ASP A 61 2.08 -30.96 21.17
N THR A 62 1.39 -30.45 22.20
CA THR A 62 1.56 -30.87 23.61
C THR A 62 0.22 -30.94 24.34
N PRO A 63 -0.51 -32.07 24.27
CA PRO A 63 -1.92 -32.16 24.69
C PRO A 63 -2.14 -32.32 26.21
N HIS A 64 -1.17 -31.93 27.05
CA HIS A 64 -1.29 -32.02 28.51
C HIS A 64 -1.36 -30.63 29.15
N PHE A 65 -2.47 -30.33 29.83
CA PHE A 65 -2.81 -28.99 30.32
C PHE A 65 -1.76 -28.39 31.26
N ILE A 66 -1.39 -29.10 32.33
CA ILE A 66 -0.49 -28.55 33.36
C ILE A 66 0.93 -28.29 32.80
N PRO A 67 1.57 -29.21 32.07
CA PRO A 67 2.86 -28.95 31.43
C PRO A 67 2.79 -27.85 30.36
N TYR A 68 1.71 -27.82 29.58
CA TYR A 68 1.50 -26.83 28.53
C TYR A 68 1.37 -25.41 29.09
N VAL A 69 0.49 -25.25 30.10
CA VAL A 69 0.30 -23.97 30.79
C VAL A 69 1.61 -23.57 31.45
N LYS A 70 2.30 -24.45 32.18
CA LYS A 70 3.58 -24.13 32.83
C LYS A 70 4.67 -23.69 31.83
N LYS A 71 4.68 -24.27 30.62
CA LYS A 71 5.62 -23.97 29.54
C LYS A 71 5.26 -22.71 28.74
N HIS A 72 3.98 -22.37 28.65
CA HIS A 72 3.45 -21.28 27.81
C HIS A 72 2.68 -20.20 28.60
N ILE A 73 2.77 -20.16 29.93
CA ILE A 73 1.98 -19.29 30.81
C ILE A 73 2.09 -17.82 30.43
N LEU A 74 3.28 -17.39 30.02
CA LEU A 74 3.56 -16.01 29.62
C LEU A 74 2.98 -15.67 28.23
N ASP A 75 2.90 -16.65 27.33
CA ASP A 75 2.30 -16.50 26.01
C ASP A 75 0.76 -16.45 26.17
N ILE A 76 0.20 -17.26 27.09
CA ILE A 76 -1.23 -17.23 27.47
C ILE A 76 -1.60 -15.89 28.08
N ILE A 77 -0.81 -15.37 29.03
CA ILE A 77 -1.01 -14.04 29.63
C ILE A 77 -0.96 -12.93 28.55
N ALA A 78 -0.16 -13.09 27.49
CA ALA A 78 -0.08 -12.14 26.39
C ALA A 78 -1.31 -12.13 25.47
N THR A 79 -2.20 -13.13 25.56
CA THR A 79 -3.48 -13.17 24.83
C THR A 79 -4.65 -12.54 25.59
N ILE A 80 -4.47 -12.22 26.87
CA ILE A 80 -5.51 -11.58 27.66
C ILE A 80 -5.45 -10.07 27.38
N PRO A 81 -6.56 -9.43 26.94
CA PRO A 81 -6.61 -7.98 26.80
C PRO A 81 -6.11 -7.31 28.07
N PHE A 82 -5.23 -6.31 27.93
CA PHE A 82 -4.48 -5.75 29.07
C PHE A 82 -5.40 -5.25 30.20
N ASN A 83 -6.61 -4.79 29.85
CA ASN A 83 -7.62 -4.27 30.76
C ASN A 83 -8.32 -5.38 31.57
N LEU A 84 -8.33 -6.62 31.07
CA LEU A 84 -8.95 -7.78 31.76
C LEU A 84 -8.02 -8.42 32.80
N ILE A 85 -6.70 -8.31 32.64
CA ILE A 85 -5.71 -8.84 33.61
C ILE A 85 -5.83 -8.13 34.97
N PHE A 86 -6.33 -6.90 35.00
CA PHE A 86 -6.47 -6.08 36.22
C PHE A 86 -7.92 -5.88 36.68
N TRP A 87 -8.88 -6.54 36.02
CA TRP A 87 -10.30 -6.44 36.42
C TRP A 87 -10.58 -7.01 37.82
N GLY A 88 -9.66 -7.83 38.36
CA GLY A 88 -9.68 -8.27 39.76
C GLY A 88 -9.27 -7.21 40.80
N ILE A 89 -8.81 -6.03 40.39
CA ILE A 89 -8.42 -4.94 41.31
C ILE A 89 -9.16 -3.62 40.98
N GLU A 90 -9.59 -3.41 39.73
CA GLU A 90 -10.40 -2.24 39.34
C GLU A 90 -11.88 -2.34 39.71
N GLY A 91 -12.39 -3.54 40.01
CA GLY A 91 -13.75 -3.74 40.56
C GLY A 91 -13.99 -3.06 41.91
N LEU A 92 -12.93 -2.66 42.62
CA LEU A 92 -13.02 -1.93 43.89
C LEU A 92 -12.92 -0.40 43.74
N THR A 93 -12.67 0.12 42.54
CA THR A 93 -12.50 1.57 42.31
C THR A 93 -13.73 2.25 41.71
N LEU A 94 -14.70 1.51 41.17
CA LEU A 94 -15.97 2.10 40.71
C LEU A 94 -16.86 2.58 41.88
N ILE A 95 -16.64 2.06 43.10
CA ILE A 95 -17.32 2.52 44.32
C ILE A 95 -16.63 3.77 44.94
N LYS A 96 -15.35 4.03 44.61
CA LYS A 96 -14.64 5.24 45.09
C LYS A 96 -14.84 6.48 44.23
N ALA A 97 -15.40 6.34 43.02
CA ALA A 97 -15.86 7.49 42.24
C ALA A 97 -17.19 8.07 42.76
N LEU A 98 -17.81 7.44 43.78
CA LEU A 98 -19.08 7.88 44.37
C LEU A 98 -18.98 8.54 45.75
N ARG A 99 -17.81 8.69 46.37
CA ARG A 99 -17.66 9.56 47.56
C ARG A 99 -16.28 10.22 47.60
N GLY A 100 -16.29 11.53 47.83
CA GLY A 100 -15.11 12.37 47.88
C GLY A 100 -14.11 12.00 48.98
N VAL A 101 -13.04 12.81 49.01
CA VAL A 101 -11.91 12.88 49.96
C VAL A 101 -10.58 12.31 49.44
N ARG A 102 -9.59 13.21 49.49
CA ARG A 102 -8.12 13.11 49.41
C ARG A 102 -7.53 11.70 49.58
N ILE A 103 -6.51 11.38 48.78
CA ILE A 103 -5.14 11.01 49.24
C ILE A 103 -4.22 10.75 48.04
N ILE A 104 -3.07 11.42 48.08
CA ILE A 104 -1.89 11.29 47.21
C ILE A 104 -1.11 10.01 47.54
N SER A 105 -0.36 9.50 46.56
CA SER A 105 0.72 8.49 46.65
C SER A 105 0.33 7.00 46.53
N ARG A 106 0.27 6.50 45.28
CA ARG A 106 0.64 5.11 44.89
C ARG A 106 0.57 4.82 43.38
N ALA A 107 0.11 5.75 42.54
CA ALA A 107 0.03 5.58 41.08
C ALA A 107 1.40 5.46 40.35
N GLY A 108 2.47 6.02 40.92
CA GLY A 108 3.80 6.06 40.29
C GLY A 108 4.53 4.71 40.16
N ARG A 109 4.12 3.68 40.92
CA ARG A 109 4.64 2.31 40.80
C ARG A 109 3.90 1.49 39.72
N PHE A 110 2.58 1.72 39.57
CA PHE A 110 1.74 1.00 38.61
C PHE A 110 1.96 1.43 37.15
N VAL A 111 2.16 2.74 36.90
CA VAL A 111 2.51 3.24 35.55
C VAL A 111 3.88 2.72 35.10
N ARG A 112 4.80 2.48 36.04
CA ARG A 112 6.10 1.85 35.77
C ARG A 112 5.93 0.38 35.38
N LEU A 113 5.12 -0.40 36.12
CA LEU A 113 4.84 -1.81 35.79
C LEU A 113 4.11 -2.01 34.45
N ALA A 114 3.17 -1.12 34.11
CA ALA A 114 2.51 -1.13 32.79
C ALA A 114 3.49 -0.80 31.64
N ARG A 115 4.46 0.10 31.89
CA ARG A 115 5.58 0.37 30.97
C ARG A 115 6.49 -0.86 30.82
N TYR A 116 6.83 -1.55 31.91
CA TYR A 116 7.62 -2.79 31.85
C TYR A 116 6.90 -3.94 31.13
N GLY A 117 5.58 -4.09 31.30
CA GLY A 117 4.79 -5.11 30.59
C GLY A 117 4.66 -4.85 29.07
N ARG A 118 4.57 -3.58 28.65
CA ARG A 118 4.65 -3.18 27.24
C ARG A 118 6.05 -3.31 26.68
N LEU A 119 7.06 -2.92 27.45
CA LEU A 119 8.48 -3.07 27.10
C LEU A 119 8.84 -4.55 26.96
N LEU A 120 8.35 -5.44 27.84
CA LEU A 120 8.53 -6.89 27.75
C LEU A 120 7.81 -7.49 26.53
N ARG A 121 6.64 -6.98 26.14
CA ARG A 121 5.94 -7.40 24.90
C ARG A 121 6.67 -6.91 23.64
N LEU A 122 7.15 -5.67 23.62
CA LEU A 122 7.97 -5.13 22.52
C LEU A 122 9.34 -5.81 22.44
N LEU A 123 9.99 -6.05 23.58
CA LEU A 123 11.25 -6.79 23.67
C LEU A 123 11.07 -8.26 23.29
N ARG A 124 9.93 -8.90 23.60
CA ARG A 124 9.66 -10.28 23.15
C ARG A 124 9.21 -10.36 21.70
N PHE A 125 8.43 -9.41 21.20
CA PHE A 125 8.10 -9.28 19.77
C PHE A 125 9.37 -9.04 18.94
N GLY A 126 10.29 -8.20 19.44
CA GLY A 126 11.61 -7.98 18.87
C GLY A 126 12.56 -9.18 19.01
N ALA A 127 12.67 -9.80 20.19
CA ALA A 127 13.59 -10.91 20.46
C ALA A 127 13.14 -12.24 19.84
N ARG A 128 11.83 -12.40 19.59
CA ARG A 128 11.25 -13.56 18.91
C ARG A 128 10.40 -13.09 17.74
N SER A 129 11.05 -12.34 16.85
CA SER A 129 10.64 -12.24 15.47
C SER A 129 10.24 -13.66 15.01
N PRO A 130 8.96 -13.92 14.72
CA PRO A 130 8.49 -15.26 14.42
C PRO A 130 9.35 -15.88 13.31
N ARG A 131 9.51 -17.21 13.29
CA ARG A 131 10.47 -17.94 12.45
C ARG A 131 10.49 -17.53 10.96
N PHE A 132 9.48 -16.83 10.47
CA PHE A 132 9.41 -16.21 9.15
C PHE A 132 10.22 -14.91 8.94
N LEU A 133 10.77 -14.27 9.98
CA LEU A 133 11.58 -13.03 9.87
C LEU A 133 13.10 -13.28 9.81
N ARG A 134 13.58 -14.50 10.07
CA ARG A 134 14.99 -14.89 9.82
C ARG A 134 15.24 -15.15 8.33
N PHE A 135 15.11 -14.11 7.50
CA PHE A 135 15.44 -14.15 6.06
C PHE A 135 16.89 -13.68 5.81
N ARG A 136 17.89 -14.49 6.17
CA ARG A 136 19.27 -14.27 5.70
C ARG A 136 19.74 -15.28 4.63
N LYS A 137 18.99 -16.35 4.38
CA LYS A 137 19.39 -17.42 3.41
C LYS A 137 18.46 -17.66 2.22
N TYR A 138 17.35 -16.94 2.08
CA TYR A 138 16.39 -17.14 0.97
C TYR A 138 16.18 -15.92 0.07
N VAL A 139 17.10 -14.97 0.06
CA VAL A 139 17.22 -14.00 -1.04
C VAL A 139 17.98 -14.67 -2.20
N LYS A 140 17.46 -15.79 -2.71
CA LYS A 140 17.85 -16.22 -4.05
C LYS A 140 17.36 -15.14 -5.00
N LYS A 141 18.21 -14.71 -5.95
CA LYS A 141 17.85 -13.86 -7.10
C LYS A 141 16.57 -14.41 -7.74
N GLY A 142 15.41 -13.98 -7.24
CA GLY A 142 14.16 -14.16 -7.95
C GLY A 142 14.35 -13.35 -9.20
N LYS A 143 14.42 -14.00 -10.37
CA LYS A 143 14.24 -13.29 -11.64
C LYS A 143 12.88 -12.62 -11.53
N ILE A 144 12.89 -11.34 -11.16
CA ILE A 144 11.67 -10.55 -11.06
C ILE A 144 11.13 -10.50 -12.48
N ARG A 145 9.98 -11.14 -12.65
CA ARG A 145 9.34 -11.28 -13.96
C ARG A 145 9.07 -9.90 -14.52
N LYS A 146 9.61 -9.63 -15.70
CA LYS A 146 9.11 -8.56 -16.57
C LYS A 146 7.72 -8.97 -17.03
N VAL A 147 6.68 -8.46 -16.38
CA VAL A 147 5.36 -8.38 -17.00
C VAL A 147 5.30 -6.98 -17.60
N GLN A 148 5.47 -6.88 -18.92
CA GLN A 148 5.13 -5.67 -19.67
C GLN A 148 4.15 -6.08 -20.77
N PRO A 149 2.95 -5.46 -20.77
CA PRO A 149 2.34 -5.10 -22.06
C PRO A 149 1.74 -3.69 -22.10
N HIS A 150 1.94 -2.83 -21.09
CA HIS A 150 1.28 -1.51 -21.02
C HIS A 150 2.24 -0.31 -21.13
N GLU A 151 3.46 -0.40 -20.60
CA GLU A 151 4.48 0.66 -20.78
C GLU A 151 4.77 0.95 -22.26
N LYS A 152 4.74 -0.06 -23.15
CA LYS A 152 4.88 0.13 -24.62
C LYS A 152 3.77 0.98 -25.26
N LYS A 153 2.64 1.22 -24.59
CA LYS A 153 1.52 2.02 -25.12
C LYS A 153 1.60 3.49 -24.74
N MET A 154 2.40 3.85 -23.75
CA MET A 154 2.62 5.24 -23.35
C MET A 154 3.82 5.77 -24.14
N LYS A 155 3.54 6.53 -25.20
CA LYS A 155 4.58 7.16 -26.03
C LYS A 155 5.24 8.28 -25.22
N GLY A 156 6.52 8.55 -25.45
CA GLY A 156 7.22 9.71 -24.88
C GLY A 156 6.62 11.02 -25.40
N VAL A 157 5.57 11.52 -24.73
CA VAL A 157 4.86 12.75 -25.10
C VAL A 157 5.54 13.95 -24.46
N LEU A 158 6.10 13.79 -23.25
CA LEU A 158 6.61 14.90 -22.46
C LEU A 158 8.04 15.27 -22.89
N SER A 159 8.23 16.55 -23.23
CA SER A 159 9.54 17.14 -23.51
C SER A 159 10.24 17.58 -22.23
N PHE A 160 11.53 17.91 -22.32
CA PHE A 160 12.30 18.44 -21.19
C PHE A 160 11.67 19.69 -20.56
N LYS A 161 11.24 20.66 -21.38
CA LYS A 161 10.60 21.90 -20.87
C LYS A 161 9.32 21.61 -20.10
N VAL A 162 8.50 20.71 -20.62
CA VAL A 162 7.24 20.31 -19.98
C VAL A 162 7.49 19.64 -18.64
N ILE A 163 8.39 18.64 -18.58
CA ILE A 163 8.66 17.94 -17.33
C ILE A 163 9.34 18.85 -16.30
N LEU A 164 10.16 19.81 -16.74
CA LEU A 164 10.75 20.82 -15.86
C LEU A 164 9.67 21.68 -15.21
N LEU A 165 8.73 22.22 -15.99
CA LEU A 165 7.62 23.02 -15.46
C LEU A 165 6.70 22.22 -14.55
N ILE A 166 6.38 20.97 -14.91
CA ILE A 166 5.61 20.07 -14.05
C ILE A 166 6.37 19.80 -12.74
N THR A 167 7.68 19.58 -12.80
CA THR A 167 8.52 19.37 -11.60
C THR A 167 8.49 20.60 -10.69
N ILE A 168 8.62 21.79 -11.27
CA ILE A 168 8.55 23.05 -10.52
C ILE A 168 7.20 23.16 -9.79
N ASN A 169 6.11 22.98 -10.53
CA ASN A 169 4.76 23.07 -9.98
C ASN A 169 4.43 21.97 -8.95
N SER A 170 4.93 20.76 -9.13
CA SER A 170 4.68 19.65 -8.20
C SER A 170 5.44 19.79 -6.87
N ILE A 171 6.62 20.40 -6.88
CA ILE A 171 7.42 20.66 -5.68
C ILE A 171 6.98 21.97 -5.01
N MET A 172 6.58 22.99 -5.77
CA MET A 172 5.98 24.23 -5.24
C MET A 172 4.56 23.99 -4.74
N GLY A 173 4.45 23.25 -3.63
CA GLY A 173 3.21 23.03 -2.89
C GLY A 173 2.89 24.20 -1.96
N THR A 174 2.25 23.91 -0.84
CA THR A 174 1.90 24.89 0.21
C THR A 174 3.13 25.50 0.88
N GLY A 175 4.27 24.80 0.91
CA GLY A 175 5.41 25.20 1.71
C GLY A 175 5.95 26.60 1.42
N ILE A 176 6.14 26.95 0.14
CA ILE A 176 6.63 28.28 -0.23
C ILE A 176 5.62 29.39 0.15
N TRP A 177 4.32 29.06 0.21
CA TRP A 177 3.26 30.04 0.43
C TRP A 177 2.93 30.29 1.91
N PHE A 178 3.17 29.28 2.75
CA PHE A 178 2.84 29.30 4.18
C PHE A 178 4.07 29.30 5.08
N LEU A 179 5.13 28.56 4.75
CA LEU A 179 6.18 28.21 5.72
C LEU A 179 7.26 29.28 5.84
N THR A 180 7.23 30.33 5.03
CA THR A 180 8.09 31.51 5.21
C THR A 180 7.82 32.19 6.55
N SER A 181 6.54 32.33 6.97
CA SER A 181 6.21 32.86 8.30
C SER A 181 6.61 31.89 9.42
N ALA A 182 6.50 30.58 9.19
CA ALA A 182 6.99 29.57 10.14
C ALA A 182 8.51 29.67 10.35
N GLY A 183 9.28 29.87 9.28
CA GLY A 183 10.72 30.13 9.37
C GLY A 183 11.02 31.36 10.23
N ALA A 184 10.34 32.47 9.96
CA ALA A 184 10.48 33.71 10.73
C ALA A 184 10.06 33.52 12.21
N LYS A 185 9.01 32.73 12.48
CA LYS A 185 8.54 32.42 13.84
C LYS A 185 9.59 31.72 14.69
N HIS A 186 10.35 30.79 14.08
CA HIS A 186 11.29 29.97 14.83
C HIS A 186 12.70 30.56 14.89
N ALA A 187 13.16 31.25 13.85
CA ALA A 187 14.53 31.77 13.79
C ALA A 187 14.64 33.26 13.42
N GLY A 188 13.53 33.98 13.29
CA GLY A 188 13.54 35.39 12.86
C GLY A 188 14.22 35.57 11.51
N PRO A 189 14.94 36.70 11.29
CA PRO A 189 15.74 36.93 10.09
C PRO A 189 16.81 35.85 9.85
N ALA A 190 17.36 35.24 10.90
CA ALA A 190 18.33 34.15 10.79
C ALA A 190 17.77 32.88 10.12
N SER A 191 16.45 32.77 9.96
CA SER A 191 15.83 31.69 9.17
C SER A 191 16.27 31.66 7.71
N LEU A 192 16.84 32.74 7.17
CA LEU A 192 17.47 32.74 5.84
C LEU A 192 18.61 31.72 5.72
N ILE A 193 19.36 31.51 6.80
CA ILE A 193 20.38 30.46 6.86
C ILE A 193 19.70 29.09 6.72
N SER A 194 18.57 28.89 7.40
CA SER A 194 17.77 27.66 7.29
C SER A 194 17.32 27.40 5.85
N TRP A 195 16.82 28.42 5.15
CA TRP A 195 16.42 28.34 3.74
C TRP A 195 17.59 27.99 2.83
N GLY A 196 18.77 28.58 3.06
CA GLY A 196 19.99 28.28 2.31
C GLY A 196 20.48 26.84 2.53
N VAL A 197 20.59 26.42 3.79
CA VAL A 197 21.03 25.06 4.15
C VAL A 197 20.07 24.01 3.63
N LEU A 198 18.76 24.20 3.81
CA LEU A 198 17.76 23.27 3.31
C LEU A 198 17.79 23.19 1.78
N SER A 199 17.94 24.32 1.08
CA SER A 199 18.08 24.35 -0.37
C SER A 199 19.22 23.45 -0.87
N LEU A 200 20.40 23.54 -0.24
CA LEU A 200 21.54 22.70 -0.59
C LEU A 200 21.26 21.21 -0.36
N ILE A 201 20.62 20.87 0.76
CA ILE A 201 20.24 19.49 1.09
C ILE A 201 19.21 18.96 0.07
N SER A 202 18.22 19.77 -0.29
CA SER A 202 17.18 19.42 -1.26
C SER A 202 17.75 19.21 -2.66
N ILE A 203 18.69 20.05 -3.11
CA ILE A 203 19.41 19.84 -4.37
C ILE A 203 20.14 18.49 -4.34
N TYR A 204 20.81 18.16 -3.24
CA TYR A 204 21.50 16.88 -3.08
C TYR A 204 20.54 15.68 -3.13
N ILE A 205 19.37 15.77 -2.50
CA ILE A 205 18.30 14.75 -2.59
C ILE A 205 17.82 14.61 -4.03
N ALA A 206 17.57 15.71 -4.73
CA ALA A 206 17.17 15.72 -6.14
C ALA A 206 18.21 15.05 -7.04
N MET A 207 19.51 15.25 -6.77
CA MET A 207 20.58 14.53 -7.46
C MET A 207 20.53 13.02 -7.18
N CYS A 208 20.25 12.60 -5.94
CA CYS A 208 20.09 11.17 -5.61
C CYS A 208 18.92 10.53 -6.36
N PHE A 209 17.77 11.22 -6.42
CA PHE A 209 16.63 10.83 -7.25
C PHE A 209 17.02 10.79 -8.73
N GLY A 210 17.81 11.77 -9.19
CA GLY A 210 18.36 11.84 -10.56
C GLY A 210 19.16 10.60 -10.95
N GLU A 211 20.03 10.09 -10.07
CA GLU A 211 20.80 8.86 -10.35
C GLU A 211 19.85 7.66 -10.52
N LEU A 212 18.91 7.47 -9.60
CA LEU A 212 17.99 6.33 -9.61
C LEU A 212 17.02 6.34 -10.80
N VAL A 213 16.43 7.50 -11.11
CA VAL A 213 15.52 7.63 -12.26
C VAL A 213 16.26 7.46 -13.59
N SER A 214 17.54 7.85 -13.65
CA SER A 214 18.36 7.64 -14.85
C SER A 214 18.59 6.15 -15.15
N MET A 215 18.76 5.35 -14.09
CA MET A 215 18.95 3.90 -14.16
C MET A 215 17.64 3.16 -14.41
N PHE A 216 16.55 3.58 -13.76
CA PHE A 216 15.25 2.89 -13.79
C PHE A 216 14.10 3.84 -14.16
N PRO A 217 14.02 4.32 -15.42
CA PRO A 217 13.02 5.29 -15.84
C PRO A 217 11.64 4.65 -16.05
N LYS A 218 10.95 4.27 -14.96
CA LYS A 218 9.63 3.63 -15.00
C LYS A 218 8.58 4.41 -14.22
N ALA A 219 7.31 4.21 -14.59
CA ALA A 219 6.16 4.87 -13.97
C ALA A 219 6.02 4.59 -12.47
N GLY A 220 6.53 3.46 -11.99
CA GLY A 220 6.49 3.09 -10.56
C GLY A 220 7.40 3.94 -9.67
N GLY A 221 8.33 4.70 -10.23
CA GLY A 221 9.22 5.61 -9.49
C GLY A 221 9.87 5.00 -8.26
N VAL A 222 9.58 5.57 -7.08
CA VAL A 222 10.12 5.12 -5.79
C VAL A 222 9.90 3.62 -5.53
N TYR A 223 8.73 3.08 -5.92
CA TYR A 223 8.43 1.65 -5.81
C TYR A 223 9.39 0.81 -6.67
N GLU A 224 9.72 1.26 -7.88
CA GLU A 224 10.67 0.56 -8.75
C GLU A 224 12.10 0.62 -8.18
N PHE A 225 12.51 1.76 -7.63
CA PHE A 225 13.83 1.88 -6.97
C PHE A 225 13.93 0.90 -5.79
N ALA A 226 12.89 0.85 -4.97
CA ALA A 226 12.80 -0.08 -3.85
C ALA A 226 12.79 -1.55 -4.31
N LYS A 227 12.14 -1.85 -5.42
CA LYS A 227 12.08 -3.19 -6.02
C LYS A 227 13.45 -3.69 -6.46
N GLN A 228 14.24 -2.84 -7.12
CA GLN A 228 15.61 -3.17 -7.54
C GLN A 228 16.55 -3.33 -6.34
N THR A 229 16.31 -2.56 -5.28
CA THR A 229 17.16 -2.50 -4.08
C THR A 229 16.82 -3.60 -3.07
N TYR A 230 15.61 -3.56 -2.50
CA TYR A 230 15.19 -4.32 -1.32
C TYR A 230 14.36 -5.58 -1.63
N GLY A 231 13.88 -5.70 -2.88
CA GLY A 231 13.03 -6.81 -3.31
C GLY A 231 11.54 -6.61 -3.01
N ARG A 232 10.76 -7.66 -3.25
CA ARG A 232 9.29 -7.60 -3.42
C ARG A 232 8.49 -7.11 -2.21
N PHE A 233 8.87 -7.52 -0.99
CA PHE A 233 8.17 -7.12 0.23
C PHE A 233 8.36 -5.63 0.53
N TRP A 234 9.62 -5.20 0.64
CA TRP A 234 9.96 -3.82 0.95
C TRP A 234 9.58 -2.86 -0.17
N SER A 235 9.61 -3.28 -1.43
CA SER A 235 9.07 -2.47 -2.52
C SER A 235 7.59 -2.21 -2.34
N PHE A 236 6.79 -3.22 -1.95
CA PHE A 236 5.38 -2.98 -1.62
C PHE A 236 5.21 -2.01 -0.45
N VAL A 237 5.93 -2.19 0.67
CA VAL A 237 5.81 -1.30 1.84
C VAL A 237 6.14 0.15 1.47
N ILE A 238 7.20 0.38 0.69
CA ILE A 238 7.60 1.72 0.23
C ILE A 238 6.57 2.27 -0.75
N GLY A 239 6.10 1.47 -1.72
CA GLY A 239 5.05 1.88 -2.66
C GLY A 239 3.71 2.19 -1.98
N TRP A 240 3.33 1.40 -0.98
CA TRP A 240 2.15 1.61 -0.14
C TRP A 240 2.27 2.92 0.64
N THR A 241 3.40 3.13 1.30
CA THR A 241 3.68 4.37 2.05
C THR A 241 3.67 5.58 1.14
N THR A 242 4.30 5.48 -0.04
CA THR A 242 4.31 6.56 -1.04
C THR A 242 2.91 6.87 -1.56
N SER A 243 2.06 5.84 -1.75
CA SER A 243 0.66 6.04 -2.16
C SER A 243 -0.16 6.76 -1.09
N ILE A 244 0.06 6.45 0.19
CA ILE A 244 -0.61 7.16 1.30
C ILE A 244 -0.08 8.58 1.40
N ALA A 245 1.24 8.77 1.35
CA ALA A 245 1.86 10.08 1.37
C ALA A 245 1.30 10.97 0.26
N GLY A 246 1.24 10.49 -0.98
CA GLY A 246 0.65 11.23 -2.10
C GLY A 246 -0.82 11.58 -1.88
N SER A 247 -1.63 10.69 -1.30
CA SER A 247 -3.03 11.00 -0.97
C SER A 247 -3.16 12.04 0.15
N VAL A 248 -2.30 11.98 1.18
CA VAL A 248 -2.23 12.98 2.25
C VAL A 248 -1.78 14.32 1.69
N THR A 249 -0.78 14.36 0.81
CA THR A 249 -0.33 15.58 0.13
C THR A 249 -1.46 16.24 -0.65
N ILE A 250 -2.25 15.49 -1.42
CA ILE A 250 -3.37 16.06 -2.18
C ILE A 250 -4.42 16.67 -1.26
N ALA A 251 -4.81 15.95 -0.19
CA ALA A 251 -5.77 16.47 0.78
C ALA A 251 -5.23 17.72 1.49
N MET A 252 -3.95 17.71 1.86
CA MET A 252 -3.25 18.83 2.47
C MET A 252 -3.23 20.06 1.56
N LEU A 253 -2.81 19.91 0.29
CA LEU A 253 -2.74 21.01 -0.67
C LEU A 253 -4.12 21.61 -0.94
N LEU A 254 -5.17 20.79 -1.03
CA LEU A 254 -6.54 21.29 -1.21
C LEU A 254 -7.00 22.12 -0.03
N LEU A 255 -6.86 21.60 1.19
CA LEU A 255 -7.26 22.34 2.40
C LEU A 255 -6.40 23.58 2.59
N GLY A 256 -5.10 23.51 2.32
CA GLY A 256 -4.20 24.66 2.33
C GLY A 256 -4.60 25.73 1.32
N SER A 257 -4.97 25.35 0.09
CA SER A 257 -5.45 26.32 -0.91
C SER A 257 -6.70 27.05 -0.41
N LEU A 258 -7.67 26.32 0.15
CA LEU A 258 -8.92 26.89 0.66
C LEU A 258 -8.71 27.75 1.90
N GLN A 259 -7.77 27.36 2.77
CA GLN A 259 -7.34 28.18 3.90
C GLN A 259 -6.66 29.49 3.44
N TYR A 260 -5.97 29.49 2.30
CA TYR A 260 -5.42 30.73 1.74
C TYR A 260 -6.54 31.65 1.22
N LEU A 261 -7.52 31.06 0.55
CA LEU A 261 -8.66 31.79 -0.03
C LEU A 261 -9.56 32.38 1.04
N ILE A 262 -9.86 31.59 2.08
CA ILE A 262 -10.68 31.96 3.22
C ILE A 262 -9.83 31.65 4.47
N PRO A 263 -9.24 32.66 5.14
CA PRO A 263 -8.23 32.47 6.20
C PRO A 263 -8.82 32.00 7.53
N ILE A 264 -9.53 30.88 7.51
CA ILE A 264 -10.12 30.24 8.70
C ILE A 264 -9.35 28.93 8.93
N LYS A 265 -8.82 28.75 10.14
CA LYS A 265 -7.96 27.60 10.46
C LYS A 265 -8.68 26.25 10.36
N TYR A 266 -9.97 26.22 10.71
CA TYR A 266 -10.80 25.01 10.65
C TYR A 266 -12.17 25.35 10.06
N SER A 267 -12.53 24.72 8.95
CA SER A 267 -13.87 24.88 8.39
C SER A 267 -14.36 23.62 7.70
N PHE A 268 -15.54 23.14 8.12
CA PHE A 268 -16.25 22.08 7.42
C PHE A 268 -16.72 22.49 6.03
N THR A 269 -16.83 23.81 5.76
CA THR A 269 -17.18 24.35 4.43
C THR A 269 -16.14 24.01 3.36
N TYR A 270 -14.90 23.70 3.75
CA TYR A 270 -13.85 23.33 2.80
C TYR A 270 -14.07 21.96 2.17
N ILE A 271 -14.72 21.04 2.89
CA ILE A 271 -14.89 19.65 2.47
C ILE A 271 -15.62 19.54 1.12
N PRO A 272 -16.82 20.12 0.90
CA PRO A 272 -17.51 20.02 -0.38
C PRO A 272 -16.73 20.65 -1.53
N ILE A 273 -16.07 21.79 -1.30
CA ILE A 273 -15.27 22.47 -2.33
C ILE A 273 -14.04 21.63 -2.71
N ALA A 274 -13.35 21.05 -1.73
CA ALA A 274 -12.22 20.17 -1.95
C ALA A 274 -12.63 18.91 -2.74
N ILE A 275 -13.76 18.28 -2.39
CA ILE A 275 -14.29 17.12 -3.13
C ILE A 275 -14.63 17.50 -4.58
N PHE A 276 -15.22 18.66 -4.80
CA PHE A 276 -15.51 19.18 -6.14
C PHE A 276 -14.23 19.36 -6.97
N LEU A 277 -13.19 19.97 -6.39
CA LEU A 277 -11.88 20.13 -7.05
C LEU A 277 -11.21 18.77 -7.34
N ILE A 278 -11.30 17.79 -6.43
CA ILE A 278 -10.81 16.42 -6.66
C ILE A 278 -11.48 15.82 -7.89
N ILE A 279 -12.81 15.95 -8.02
CA ILE A 279 -13.56 15.41 -9.15
C ILE A 279 -13.14 16.08 -10.46
N ILE A 280 -13.01 17.41 -10.48
CA ILE A 280 -12.58 18.16 -11.66
C ILE A 280 -11.18 17.72 -12.11
N PHE A 281 -10.19 17.73 -11.22
CA PHE A 281 -8.83 17.37 -11.61
C PHE A 281 -8.68 15.89 -11.94
N SER A 282 -9.48 15.03 -11.30
CA SER A 282 -9.55 13.61 -11.66
C SER A 282 -10.16 13.40 -13.03
N TYR A 283 -11.13 14.23 -13.44
CA TYR A 283 -11.65 14.24 -14.81
C TYR A 283 -10.58 14.66 -15.81
N VAL A 284 -9.77 15.68 -15.51
CA VAL A 284 -8.61 16.06 -16.33
C VAL A 284 -7.62 14.89 -16.47
N ALA A 285 -7.27 14.25 -15.35
CA ALA A 285 -6.41 13.06 -15.34
C ALA A 285 -7.00 11.90 -16.16
N PHE A 286 -8.33 11.72 -16.12
CA PHE A 286 -9.05 10.72 -16.89
C PHE A 286 -8.99 10.98 -18.40
N ARG A 287 -9.06 12.24 -18.84
CA ARG A 287 -8.98 12.65 -20.25
C ARG A 287 -7.62 12.37 -20.91
N GLY A 288 -6.59 12.11 -20.11
CA GLY A 288 -5.28 11.64 -20.55
C GLY A 288 -4.17 12.68 -20.42
N MET A 289 -2.95 12.27 -20.75
CA MET A 289 -1.73 13.07 -20.49
C MET A 289 -1.66 14.35 -21.33
N GLN A 290 -2.17 14.37 -22.57
CA GLN A 290 -2.12 15.56 -23.41
C GLN A 290 -2.91 16.74 -22.80
N THR A 291 -4.16 16.50 -22.40
CA THR A 291 -4.98 17.50 -21.71
C THR A 291 -4.39 17.88 -20.35
N SER A 292 -3.93 16.87 -19.59
CA SER A 292 -3.29 17.11 -18.29
C SER A 292 -2.06 18.00 -18.41
N THR A 293 -1.24 17.79 -19.45
CA THR A 293 -0.02 18.58 -19.68
C THR A 293 -0.33 20.06 -19.86
N ILE A 294 -1.36 20.40 -20.65
CA ILE A 294 -1.75 21.80 -20.87
C ILE A 294 -2.13 22.44 -19.54
N VAL A 295 -3.01 21.80 -18.78
CA VAL A 295 -3.46 22.29 -17.48
C VAL A 295 -2.29 22.48 -16.51
N LEU A 296 -1.41 21.49 -16.39
CA LEU A 296 -0.27 21.55 -15.46
C LEU A 296 0.77 22.59 -15.86
N VAL A 297 1.04 22.75 -17.16
CA VAL A 297 1.97 23.79 -17.66
C VAL A 297 1.39 25.18 -17.41
N THR A 298 0.09 25.38 -17.63
CA THR A 298 -0.58 26.65 -17.33
C THR A 298 -0.45 27.01 -15.85
N PHE A 299 -0.74 26.07 -14.94
CA PHE A 299 -0.56 26.30 -13.50
C PHE A 299 0.89 26.57 -13.11
N ALA A 300 1.85 25.87 -13.72
CA ALA A 300 3.27 26.12 -13.49
C ALA A 300 3.68 27.55 -13.87
N LEU A 301 3.20 28.04 -15.02
CA LEU A 301 3.47 29.41 -15.47
C LEU A 301 2.81 30.44 -14.55
N ILE A 302 1.55 30.23 -14.16
CA ILE A 302 0.86 31.11 -13.19
C ILE A 302 1.64 31.15 -11.88
N THR A 303 2.07 30.00 -11.38
CA THR A 303 2.85 29.88 -10.14
C THR A 303 4.16 30.64 -10.21
N LEU A 304 4.93 30.46 -11.28
CA LEU A 304 6.18 31.19 -11.50
C LEU A 304 5.94 32.70 -11.57
N THR A 305 4.94 33.13 -12.34
CA THR A 305 4.55 34.54 -12.43
C THR A 305 4.17 35.09 -11.05
N ALA A 306 3.33 34.40 -10.29
CA ALA A 306 2.89 34.82 -8.97
C ALA A 306 4.07 34.99 -8.00
N VAL A 307 4.99 34.03 -7.95
CA VAL A 307 6.18 34.15 -7.07
C VAL A 307 7.07 35.31 -7.49
N THR A 308 7.40 35.42 -8.78
CA THR A 308 8.26 36.52 -9.26
C THR A 308 7.62 37.90 -9.07
N ALA A 309 6.30 38.01 -9.22
CA ALA A 309 5.55 39.24 -9.01
C ALA A 309 5.51 39.70 -7.54
N ILE A 310 5.76 38.81 -6.58
CA ILE A 310 5.94 39.17 -5.16
C ILE A 310 7.41 39.53 -4.88
N ILE A 311 8.35 38.75 -5.41
CA ILE A 311 9.78 38.93 -5.13
C ILE A 311 10.29 40.28 -5.66
N ILE A 312 9.94 40.66 -6.90
CA ILE A 312 10.50 41.85 -7.55
C ILE A 312 10.17 43.14 -6.77
N PRO A 313 8.91 43.46 -6.42
CA PRO A 313 8.58 44.60 -5.56
C PRO A 313 9.16 44.47 -4.15
N GLY A 314 9.35 43.25 -3.67
CA GLY A 314 9.97 42.97 -2.38
C GLY A 314 11.41 43.46 -2.27
N PHE A 315 12.16 43.49 -3.38
CA PHE A 315 13.49 44.13 -3.42
C PHE A 315 13.41 45.65 -3.38
N ILE A 316 12.38 46.25 -3.98
CA ILE A 316 12.19 47.70 -4.02
C ILE A 316 11.76 48.23 -2.64
N ASN A 317 10.89 47.49 -1.96
CA ASN A 317 10.33 47.86 -0.65
C ASN A 317 11.16 47.35 0.55
N LEU A 318 12.35 46.82 0.29
CA LEU A 318 13.19 46.21 1.31
C LEU A 318 13.72 47.27 2.29
N LYS A 319 13.48 47.04 3.59
CA LYS A 319 14.05 47.86 4.67
C LYS A 319 15.06 47.02 5.44
N SER A 320 16.35 47.34 5.30
CA SER A 320 17.44 46.62 5.97
C SER A 320 17.30 46.60 7.49
N SER A 321 16.64 47.60 8.07
CA SER A 321 16.32 47.66 9.50
C SER A 321 15.47 46.47 9.98
N ASN A 322 14.66 45.87 9.11
CA ASN A 322 13.83 44.71 9.46
C ASN A 322 14.65 43.42 9.62
N LEU A 323 15.86 43.37 9.05
CA LEU A 323 16.78 42.25 9.17
C LEU A 323 17.75 42.39 10.36
N THR A 324 17.66 43.49 11.10
CA THR A 324 18.52 43.80 12.25
C THR A 324 17.70 43.90 13.54
N PRO A 325 18.08 43.23 14.64
CA PRO A 325 19.18 42.28 14.74
C PRO A 325 18.90 40.98 13.97
N PHE A 326 19.93 40.44 13.32
CA PHE A 326 19.78 39.24 12.49
C PHE A 326 19.58 37.97 13.33
N PHE A 327 20.39 37.84 14.38
CA PHE A 327 20.30 36.75 15.36
C PHE A 327 19.44 37.19 16.54
N VAL A 328 18.14 36.93 16.45
CA VAL A 328 17.17 37.24 17.52
C VAL A 328 16.95 36.04 18.45
N PHE A 329 17.12 34.83 17.91
CA PHE A 329 16.97 33.57 18.62
C PHE A 329 18.32 32.85 18.75
N PRO A 330 18.45 31.86 19.67
CA PRO A 330 19.62 31.00 19.74
C PRO A 330 19.94 30.35 18.38
N THR A 331 21.21 30.14 18.09
CA THR A 331 21.66 29.56 16.81
C THR A 331 21.06 28.18 16.55
N MET A 332 20.75 27.40 17.59
CA MET A 332 20.04 26.12 17.47
C MET A 332 18.66 26.25 16.83
N SER A 333 17.99 27.41 16.97
CA SER A 333 16.69 27.66 16.36
C SER A 333 16.75 27.71 14.84
N ILE A 334 17.91 27.98 14.23
CA ILE A 334 18.12 27.89 12.78
C ILE A 334 17.87 26.45 12.31
N ILE A 335 18.36 25.46 13.06
CA ILE A 335 18.17 24.05 12.72
C ILE A 335 16.69 23.65 12.93
N LEU A 336 16.04 24.19 13.96
CA LEU A 336 14.61 24.00 14.17
C LEU A 336 13.77 24.58 13.02
N ALA A 337 14.11 25.78 12.53
CA ALA A 337 13.41 26.37 11.40
C ALA A 337 13.52 25.50 10.14
N ILE A 338 14.64 24.79 9.91
CA ILE A 338 14.76 23.83 8.78
C ILE A 338 13.68 22.76 8.85
N PHE A 339 13.34 22.27 10.04
CA PHE A 339 12.28 21.28 10.21
C PHE A 339 10.93 21.79 9.70
N PHE A 340 10.54 22.99 10.14
CA PHE A 340 9.23 23.55 9.81
C PHE A 340 9.09 23.97 8.35
N ILE A 341 10.18 24.34 7.69
CA ILE A 341 10.17 24.74 6.27
C ILE A 341 10.48 23.59 5.31
N ALA A 342 10.82 22.39 5.82
CA ALA A 342 11.25 21.23 5.04
C ALA A 342 10.27 20.83 3.93
N GLU A 343 8.97 20.95 4.19
CA GLU A 343 7.92 20.55 3.24
C GLU A 343 7.98 21.34 1.92
N THR A 344 8.56 22.54 1.91
CA THR A 344 8.72 23.38 0.71
C THR A 344 9.43 22.68 -0.45
N PHE A 345 10.22 21.64 -0.18
CA PHE A 345 10.96 20.89 -1.20
C PHE A 345 10.42 19.48 -1.46
N PHE A 346 9.33 19.07 -0.81
CA PHE A 346 8.72 17.77 -1.05
C PHE A 346 7.96 17.76 -2.38
N GLY A 347 8.06 16.67 -3.15
CA GLY A 347 7.30 16.54 -4.42
C GLY A 347 8.00 15.88 -5.59
N TRP A 348 9.26 15.45 -5.45
CA TRP A 348 10.01 14.80 -6.52
C TRP A 348 9.31 13.56 -7.10
N GLU A 349 8.56 12.81 -6.29
CA GLU A 349 7.87 11.60 -6.69
C GLU A 349 6.85 11.84 -7.81
N SER A 350 6.12 12.96 -7.73
CA SER A 350 5.11 13.32 -8.73
C SER A 350 5.72 13.39 -10.13
N ALA A 351 6.89 14.04 -10.27
CA ALA A 351 7.59 14.10 -11.54
C ALA A 351 8.11 12.72 -11.97
N ILE A 352 8.64 11.92 -11.03
CA ILE A 352 9.21 10.60 -11.34
C ILE A 352 8.14 9.63 -11.86
N PHE A 353 6.89 9.71 -11.41
CA PHE A 353 5.80 8.88 -11.93
C PHE A 353 5.52 9.12 -13.43
N LEU A 354 5.97 10.24 -13.98
CA LEU A 354 5.89 10.57 -15.41
C LEU A 354 7.10 10.09 -16.23
N SER A 355 8.05 9.38 -15.62
CA SER A 355 9.27 8.92 -16.31
C SER A 355 8.96 8.08 -17.55
N ALA A 356 7.95 7.21 -17.48
CA ALA A 356 7.56 6.36 -18.63
C ALA A 356 6.92 7.15 -19.78
N GLU A 357 6.37 8.34 -19.50
CA GLU A 357 5.70 9.20 -20.48
C GLU A 357 6.64 10.31 -21.01
N THR A 358 7.88 10.35 -20.50
CA THR A 358 8.90 11.34 -20.83
C THR A 358 9.80 10.88 -21.98
N LYS A 359 10.15 11.79 -22.90
CA LYS A 359 11.12 11.52 -23.96
C LYS A 359 12.51 11.31 -23.35
N ASN A 360 13.25 10.29 -23.80
CA ASN A 360 14.61 9.98 -23.34
C ASN A 360 14.80 10.13 -21.82
N PRO A 361 13.98 9.41 -21.01
CA PRO A 361 13.82 9.72 -19.60
C PRO A 361 15.12 9.54 -18.81
N SER A 362 15.97 8.59 -19.20
CA SER A 362 17.29 8.39 -18.59
C SER A 362 18.21 9.61 -18.60
N LYS A 363 18.05 10.52 -19.58
CA LYS A 363 18.85 11.75 -19.69
C LYS A 363 18.08 13.00 -19.27
N ILE A 364 16.77 13.03 -19.52
CA ILE A 364 15.91 14.20 -19.31
C ILE A 364 15.43 14.30 -17.85
N MET A 365 15.00 13.18 -17.24
CA MET A 365 14.48 13.20 -15.86
C MET A 365 15.48 13.72 -14.84
N PRO A 366 16.77 13.30 -14.85
CA PRO A 366 17.74 13.79 -13.85
C PRO A 366 17.93 15.30 -13.94
N LYS A 367 18.03 15.83 -15.17
CA LYS A 367 18.17 17.27 -15.41
C LYS A 367 16.94 18.04 -14.94
N ALA A 368 15.74 17.54 -15.23
CA ALA A 368 14.49 18.19 -14.82
C ALA A 368 14.34 18.27 -13.30
N LEU A 369 14.67 17.19 -12.58
CA LEU A 369 14.63 17.15 -11.11
C LEU A 369 15.63 18.14 -10.50
N ILE A 370 16.88 18.15 -10.99
CA ILE A 370 17.94 19.01 -10.45
C ILE A 370 17.67 20.48 -10.76
N TYR A 371 17.40 20.83 -12.03
CA TYR A 371 17.14 22.22 -12.41
C TYR A 371 15.83 22.74 -11.82
N GLY A 372 14.78 21.91 -11.73
CA GLY A 372 13.54 22.30 -11.06
C GLY A 372 13.78 22.61 -9.58
N THR A 373 14.55 21.77 -8.88
CA THR A 373 14.90 22.00 -7.48
C THR A 373 15.79 23.23 -7.29
N LEU A 374 16.73 23.50 -8.19
CA LEU A 374 17.57 24.71 -8.17
C LEU A 374 16.74 25.99 -8.33
N VAL A 375 15.77 26.00 -9.25
CA VAL A 375 14.86 27.14 -9.44
C VAL A 375 14.05 27.39 -8.16
N ILE A 376 13.49 26.34 -7.56
CA ILE A 376 12.70 26.48 -6.32
C ILE A 376 13.59 26.93 -5.16
N ALA A 377 14.78 26.35 -5.01
CA ALA A 377 15.74 26.77 -3.99
C ALA A 377 16.02 28.28 -4.05
N LEU A 378 16.30 28.79 -5.26
CA LEU A 378 16.52 30.21 -5.47
C LEU A 378 15.26 31.02 -5.13
N LEU A 379 14.10 30.66 -5.69
CA LEU A 379 12.86 31.40 -5.48
C LEU A 379 12.43 31.41 -4.01
N SER A 380 12.50 30.29 -3.30
CA SER A 380 12.16 30.20 -1.88
C SER A 380 13.08 31.04 -1.00
N PHE A 381 14.38 31.04 -1.28
CA PHE A 381 15.33 31.87 -0.54
C PHE A 381 15.06 33.36 -0.78
N LEU A 382 14.92 33.77 -2.05
CA LEU A 382 14.64 35.16 -2.42
C LEU A 382 13.32 35.63 -1.82
N LEU A 383 12.28 34.80 -1.87
CA LEU A 383 10.98 35.13 -1.28
C LEU A 383 11.06 35.32 0.24
N ALA A 384 11.74 34.41 0.95
CA ALA A 384 11.94 34.56 2.39
C ALA A 384 12.74 35.83 2.74
N PHE A 385 13.76 36.14 1.94
CA PHE A 385 14.58 37.34 2.09
C PHE A 385 13.77 38.62 1.91
N THR A 386 13.06 38.75 0.79
CA THR A 386 12.26 39.93 0.51
C THR A 386 11.08 40.06 1.47
N ALA A 387 10.49 38.95 1.89
CA ALA A 387 9.38 38.94 2.83
C ALA A 387 9.76 39.54 4.19
N MET A 388 10.84 39.02 4.81
CA MET A 388 11.32 39.51 6.09
C MET A 388 12.01 40.87 5.98
N GLY A 389 12.52 41.23 4.80
CA GLY A 389 13.01 42.58 4.52
C GLY A 389 11.89 43.62 4.41
N THR A 390 10.68 43.20 4.01
CA THR A 390 9.52 44.09 3.82
C THR A 390 8.69 44.23 5.10
N ILE A 391 8.33 43.11 5.72
CA ILE A 391 7.48 43.05 6.92
C ILE A 391 8.35 42.64 8.11
N PRO A 392 8.31 43.37 9.24
CA PRO A 392 9.00 42.96 10.47
C PRO A 392 8.66 41.53 10.87
N TRP A 393 9.67 40.74 11.22
CA TRP A 393 9.51 39.30 11.46
C TRP A 393 8.49 38.98 12.56
N GLN A 394 8.32 39.87 13.55
CA GLN A 394 7.34 39.73 14.64
C GLN A 394 5.92 39.63 14.08
N GLN A 395 5.53 40.58 13.22
CA GLN A 395 4.22 40.60 12.58
C GLN A 395 4.10 39.48 11.54
N TYR A 396 5.17 39.26 10.77
CA TYR A 396 5.19 38.26 9.72
C TYR A 396 5.01 36.83 10.27
N SER A 397 5.55 36.55 11.45
CA SER A 397 5.51 35.22 12.10
C SER A 397 4.12 34.76 12.54
N GLU A 398 3.19 35.69 12.72
CA GLU A 398 1.82 35.42 13.15
C GLU A 398 0.86 35.26 11.96
N SER A 399 1.31 35.59 10.75
CA SER A 399 0.45 35.57 9.57
C SER A 399 0.10 34.14 9.13
N VAL A 400 -1.21 33.92 8.95
CA VAL A 400 -1.80 32.70 8.38
C VAL A 400 -1.75 32.71 6.84
N ALA A 401 -1.61 33.89 6.22
CA ALA A 401 -1.53 34.07 4.77
C ALA A 401 -0.41 35.08 4.42
N PRO A 402 0.85 34.73 4.71
CA PRO A 402 1.94 35.71 4.78
C PRO A 402 2.22 36.45 3.46
N LEU A 403 1.98 35.80 2.33
CA LEU A 403 2.26 36.39 1.02
C LEU A 403 1.08 37.19 0.46
N ARG A 404 -0.13 36.93 0.95
CA ARG A 404 -1.25 37.87 0.78
C ARG A 404 -0.91 39.19 1.46
N ASP A 405 -0.37 39.12 2.68
CA ASP A 405 -0.02 40.31 3.46
C ASP A 405 1.14 41.08 2.80
N LEU A 406 2.11 40.39 2.18
CA LEU A 406 3.10 41.04 1.30
C LEU A 406 2.48 41.71 0.08
N GLY A 407 1.51 41.04 -0.57
CA GLY A 407 0.76 41.63 -1.68
C GLY A 407 0.06 42.94 -1.28
N GLU A 408 -0.46 42.99 -0.04
CA GLU A 408 -1.06 44.20 0.53
C GLU A 408 -0.04 45.30 0.76
N VAL A 409 1.14 44.97 1.31
CA VAL A 409 2.22 45.96 1.51
C VAL A 409 2.76 46.50 0.18
N HIS A 410 2.85 45.66 -0.85
CA HIS A 410 3.40 46.07 -2.15
C HIS A 410 2.42 46.84 -3.02
N PHE A 411 1.13 46.48 -3.01
CA PHE A 411 0.14 47.00 -3.97
C PHE A 411 -1.20 47.38 -3.34
N GLY A 412 -1.26 47.54 -2.02
CA GLY A 412 -2.47 47.87 -1.28
C GLY A 412 -3.54 46.78 -1.32
N LEU A 413 -4.78 47.15 -1.05
CA LEU A 413 -5.91 46.21 -0.96
C LEU A 413 -6.14 45.40 -2.25
N THR A 414 -5.87 46.00 -3.41
CA THR A 414 -5.95 45.31 -4.70
C THR A 414 -4.90 44.19 -4.80
N GLY A 415 -3.68 44.44 -4.34
CA GLY A 415 -2.63 43.43 -4.23
C GLY A 415 -3.01 42.26 -3.35
N ARG A 416 -3.60 42.56 -2.19
CA ARG A 416 -4.12 41.56 -1.26
C ARG A 416 -5.07 40.57 -1.97
N LEU A 417 -6.06 41.08 -2.70
CA LEU A 417 -7.05 40.26 -3.41
C LEU A 417 -6.40 39.45 -4.55
N ILE A 418 -5.57 40.10 -5.38
CA ILE A 418 -4.91 39.45 -6.52
C ILE A 418 -4.02 38.30 -6.03
N PHE A 419 -3.16 38.53 -5.03
CA PHE A 419 -2.27 37.49 -4.54
C PHE A 419 -2.99 36.40 -3.77
N THR A 420 -4.10 36.69 -3.10
CA THR A 420 -4.97 35.63 -2.52
C THR A 420 -5.42 34.65 -3.60
N ILE A 421 -5.93 35.16 -4.73
CA ILE A 421 -6.41 34.34 -5.86
C ILE A 421 -5.25 33.64 -6.56
N LEU A 422 -4.15 34.34 -6.86
CA LEU A 422 -3.00 33.75 -7.55
C LEU A 422 -2.38 32.60 -6.75
N ILE A 423 -2.26 32.75 -5.44
CA ILE A 423 -1.71 31.72 -4.56
C ILE A 423 -2.68 30.55 -4.47
N PHE A 424 -3.98 30.81 -4.30
CA PHE A 424 -5.01 29.77 -4.36
C PHE A 424 -4.90 28.94 -5.65
N VAL A 425 -4.84 29.62 -6.81
CA VAL A 425 -4.70 29.02 -8.13
C VAL A 425 -3.39 28.22 -8.28
N SER A 426 -2.30 28.70 -7.67
CA SER A 426 -1.00 28.01 -7.69
C SER A 426 -1.05 26.71 -6.88
N VAL A 427 -1.64 26.73 -5.68
CA VAL A 427 -1.71 25.54 -4.81
C VAL A 427 -2.68 24.47 -5.37
N ILE A 428 -3.81 24.86 -5.95
CA ILE A 428 -4.67 23.90 -6.68
C ILE A 428 -3.95 23.34 -7.91
N GLY A 429 -3.06 24.11 -8.52
CA GLY A 429 -2.18 23.67 -9.60
C GLY A 429 -1.22 22.55 -9.17
N ALA A 430 -0.56 22.70 -8.02
CA ALA A 430 0.26 21.65 -7.42
C ALA A 430 -0.59 20.39 -7.10
N THR A 431 -1.80 20.61 -6.57
CA THR A 431 -2.77 19.52 -6.30
C THR A 431 -3.11 18.74 -7.57
N ALA A 432 -3.42 19.44 -8.67
CA ALA A 432 -3.71 18.84 -9.96
C ALA A 432 -2.53 17.99 -10.45
N GLY A 433 -1.29 18.44 -10.22
CA GLY A 433 -0.07 17.69 -10.52
C GLY A 433 -0.05 16.33 -9.82
N TRP A 434 -0.33 16.30 -8.53
CA TRP A 434 -0.38 15.07 -7.76
C TRP A 434 -1.56 14.15 -8.16
N ILE A 435 -2.74 14.69 -8.42
CA ILE A 435 -3.91 13.92 -8.88
C ILE A 435 -3.64 13.27 -10.24
N VAL A 436 -3.00 13.99 -11.16
CA VAL A 436 -2.62 13.44 -12.46
C VAL A 436 -1.55 12.35 -12.31
N THR A 437 -0.56 12.53 -11.45
CA THR A 437 0.65 11.69 -11.44
C THR A 437 0.56 10.45 -10.54
N ALA A 438 0.00 10.56 -9.33
CA ALA A 438 0.00 9.48 -8.34
C ALA A 438 -0.70 8.17 -8.77
N PRO A 439 -1.76 8.14 -9.61
CA PRO A 439 -2.36 6.90 -10.10
C PRO A 439 -1.39 5.94 -10.79
N ARG A 440 -0.30 6.46 -11.37
CA ARG A 440 0.73 5.66 -12.05
C ARG A 440 1.50 4.75 -11.10
N LEU A 441 1.68 5.17 -9.84
CA LEU A 441 2.29 4.34 -8.81
C LEU A 441 1.42 3.11 -8.53
N LEU A 442 0.14 3.31 -8.23
CA LEU A 442 -0.81 2.23 -7.96
C LEU A 442 -0.96 1.28 -9.16
N MET A 443 -1.00 1.84 -10.37
CA MET A 443 -0.99 1.05 -11.60
C MET A 443 0.24 0.14 -11.67
N SER A 444 1.44 0.67 -11.41
CA SER A 444 2.70 -0.08 -11.47
C SER A 444 2.77 -1.19 -10.40
N ILE A 445 2.29 -0.93 -9.19
CA ILE A 445 2.20 -1.94 -8.11
C ILE A 445 1.21 -3.07 -8.52
N ALA A 446 0.10 -2.70 -9.15
CA ALA A 446 -0.91 -3.65 -9.63
C ALA A 446 -0.41 -4.50 -10.81
N GLU A 447 0.39 -3.94 -11.72
CA GLU A 447 1.04 -4.67 -12.81
C GLU A 447 1.96 -5.78 -12.29
N ASP A 448 2.62 -5.54 -11.17
CA ASP A 448 3.46 -6.53 -10.48
C ASP A 448 2.69 -7.54 -9.61
N LYS A 449 1.35 -7.52 -9.66
CA LYS A 449 0.49 -8.39 -8.84
C LYS A 449 0.78 -8.23 -7.34
N LEU A 450 1.09 -7.01 -6.93
CA LEU A 450 1.20 -6.57 -5.54
C LEU A 450 0.04 -5.67 -5.14
N PHE A 451 -0.92 -5.50 -6.04
CA PHE A 451 -2.22 -4.91 -5.77
C PHE A 451 -3.26 -5.58 -6.67
N PHE A 452 -4.52 -5.22 -6.49
CA PHE A 452 -5.60 -5.70 -7.34
C PHE A 452 -5.33 -5.39 -8.83
N VAL A 453 -5.22 -6.42 -9.67
CA VAL A 453 -4.86 -6.31 -11.12
C VAL A 453 -5.76 -5.37 -11.94
N GLN A 454 -6.93 -5.02 -11.43
CA GLN A 454 -7.88 -4.06 -12.02
C GLN A 454 -7.28 -2.66 -12.09
N PHE A 455 -6.41 -2.31 -11.16
CA PHE A 455 -5.73 -1.02 -11.06
C PHE A 455 -4.66 -0.85 -12.15
N ALA A 456 -4.20 -1.95 -12.76
CA ALA A 456 -3.33 -1.92 -13.92
C ALA A 456 -4.07 -1.59 -15.24
N LYS A 457 -5.40 -1.42 -15.22
CA LYS A 457 -6.18 -1.15 -16.44
C LYS A 457 -5.99 0.28 -16.92
N ILE A 458 -5.75 0.39 -18.22
CA ILE A 458 -5.62 1.65 -18.94
C ILE A 458 -6.85 1.87 -19.83
N HIS A 459 -7.34 3.10 -19.88
CA HIS A 459 -8.47 3.48 -20.71
C HIS A 459 -8.14 3.35 -22.21
N PRO A 460 -8.97 2.69 -23.04
CA PRO A 460 -8.66 2.43 -24.45
C PRO A 460 -8.39 3.69 -25.29
N LYS A 461 -9.21 4.74 -25.11
CA LYS A 461 -9.11 6.04 -25.81
C LYS A 461 -8.05 6.95 -25.19
N HIS A 462 -8.28 7.38 -23.95
CA HIS A 462 -7.46 8.37 -23.22
C HIS A 462 -6.11 7.88 -22.69
N LYS A 463 -5.84 6.57 -22.69
CA LYS A 463 -4.60 5.96 -22.18
C LYS A 463 -4.29 6.31 -20.70
N SER A 464 -5.30 6.65 -19.90
CA SER A 464 -5.19 6.95 -18.48
C SER A 464 -5.49 5.73 -17.59
N PRO A 465 -4.86 5.60 -16.40
CA PRO A 465 -5.13 4.53 -15.44
C PRO A 465 -6.44 4.79 -14.65
N TYR A 466 -7.57 4.70 -15.35
CA TYR A 466 -8.87 5.17 -14.84
C TYR A 466 -9.36 4.49 -13.54
N VAL A 467 -8.99 3.22 -13.31
CA VAL A 467 -9.36 2.51 -12.07
C VAL A 467 -8.58 3.05 -10.87
N SER A 468 -7.28 3.33 -11.06
CA SER A 468 -6.44 3.94 -10.03
C SER A 468 -6.86 5.38 -9.73
N ILE A 469 -7.28 6.14 -10.76
CA ILE A 469 -7.84 7.49 -10.59
C ILE A 469 -9.09 7.44 -9.71
N LEU A 470 -10.05 6.56 -10.01
CA LEU A 470 -11.28 6.46 -9.23
C LEU A 470 -11.03 6.07 -7.76
N PHE A 471 -10.08 5.17 -7.52
CA PHE A 471 -9.70 4.82 -6.15
C PHE A 471 -9.02 5.96 -5.41
N GLN A 472 -8.18 6.73 -6.11
CA GLN A 472 -7.56 7.92 -5.53
C GLN A 472 -8.61 8.96 -5.14
N VAL A 473 -9.64 9.19 -5.97
CA VAL A 473 -10.79 10.06 -5.61
C VAL A 473 -11.40 9.61 -4.30
N LEU A 474 -11.67 8.31 -4.15
CA LEU A 474 -12.26 7.77 -2.92
C LEU A 474 -11.34 7.99 -1.71
N VAL A 475 -10.06 7.62 -1.81
CA VAL A 475 -9.11 7.71 -0.70
C VAL A 475 -8.87 9.16 -0.29
N VAL A 476 -8.64 10.06 -1.25
CA VAL A 476 -8.38 11.48 -0.97
C VAL A 476 -9.63 12.13 -0.38
N SER A 477 -10.83 11.87 -0.91
CA SER A 477 -12.07 12.39 -0.35
C SER A 477 -12.29 11.90 1.10
N THR A 478 -12.00 10.63 1.40
CA THR A 478 -12.04 10.12 2.78
C THR A 478 -11.04 10.84 3.68
N LEU A 479 -9.81 11.08 3.23
CA LEU A 479 -8.81 11.82 4.01
C LEU A 479 -9.19 13.27 4.24
N VAL A 480 -9.80 13.94 3.26
CA VAL A 480 -10.32 15.31 3.42
C VAL A 480 -11.41 15.36 4.49
N ILE A 481 -12.32 14.38 4.50
CA ILE A 481 -13.38 14.26 5.52
C ILE A 481 -12.77 13.98 6.90
N MET A 482 -11.84 13.02 6.99
CA MET A 482 -11.17 12.67 8.25
C MET A 482 -10.30 13.79 8.81
N GLY A 483 -9.69 14.61 7.94
CA GLY A 483 -8.89 15.75 8.32
C GLY A 483 -9.69 16.92 8.90
N ALA A 484 -11.03 16.85 8.86
CA ALA A 484 -11.95 17.86 9.41
C ALA A 484 -11.63 19.30 8.98
N GLY A 485 -11.10 19.48 7.77
CA GLY A 485 -10.73 20.79 7.24
C GLY A 485 -9.40 21.37 7.76
N SER A 486 -8.56 20.59 8.46
CA SER A 486 -7.25 21.04 8.97
C SER A 486 -6.10 20.75 7.99
N TYR A 487 -5.48 21.81 7.46
CA TYR A 487 -4.20 21.73 6.72
C TYR A 487 -3.06 21.23 7.61
N GLU A 488 -2.91 21.81 8.80
CA GLU A 488 -1.78 21.57 9.71
C GLU A 488 -1.70 20.11 10.18
N THR A 489 -2.86 19.50 10.44
CA THR A 489 -2.93 18.07 10.84
C THR A 489 -2.41 17.17 9.71
N LEU A 490 -2.80 17.43 8.47
CA LEU A 490 -2.35 16.64 7.31
C LEU A 490 -0.87 16.87 7.01
N LEU A 491 -0.38 18.10 7.18
CA LEU A 491 1.04 18.44 7.06
C LEU A 491 1.88 17.63 8.07
N HIS A 492 1.50 17.64 9.34
CA HIS A 492 2.21 16.89 10.37
C HIS A 492 2.14 15.37 10.14
N MET A 493 1.04 14.85 9.58
CA MET A 493 0.94 13.45 9.19
C MET A 493 1.86 13.08 8.01
N LEU A 494 2.05 14.02 7.06
CA LEU A 494 2.83 13.80 5.84
C LEU A 494 4.32 13.63 6.12
N ILE A 495 4.88 14.46 7.01
CA ILE A 495 6.31 14.50 7.34
C ILE A 495 6.90 13.09 7.60
N PRO A 496 6.40 12.29 8.57
CA PRO A 496 6.97 10.97 8.84
C PRO A 496 6.83 9.98 7.68
N LEU A 497 5.77 10.08 6.87
CA LEU A 497 5.58 9.23 5.71
C LEU A 497 6.67 9.49 4.67
N ILE A 498 6.90 10.77 4.35
CA ILE A 498 7.91 11.18 3.37
C ILE A 498 9.33 10.89 3.86
N LEU A 499 9.63 11.09 5.15
CA LEU A 499 10.95 10.77 5.70
C LEU A 499 11.31 9.30 5.52
N VAL A 500 10.36 8.38 5.72
CA VAL A 500 10.57 6.94 5.46
C VAL A 500 10.82 6.68 3.98
N VAL A 501 10.03 7.30 3.09
CA VAL A 501 10.16 7.15 1.64
C VAL A 501 11.51 7.67 1.15
N TYR A 502 11.90 8.89 1.53
CA TYR A 502 13.16 9.52 1.11
C TYR A 502 14.38 8.81 1.70
N SER A 503 14.32 8.37 2.96
CA SER A 503 15.39 7.55 3.53
C SER A 503 15.58 6.26 2.74
N ALA A 504 14.49 5.61 2.32
CA ALA A 504 14.57 4.40 1.50
C ALA A 504 15.14 4.66 0.10
N VAL A 505 14.84 5.82 -0.50
CA VAL A 505 15.44 6.25 -1.79
C VAL A 505 16.93 6.52 -1.62
N LEU A 506 17.33 7.30 -0.61
CA LEU A 506 18.73 7.62 -0.34
C LEU A 506 19.57 6.37 -0.07
N LEU A 507 19.06 5.44 0.74
CA LEU A 507 19.70 4.14 0.96
C LEU A 507 19.79 3.29 -0.32
N SER A 508 18.83 3.44 -1.24
CA SER A 508 18.85 2.72 -2.52
C SER A 508 20.06 3.10 -3.36
N VAL A 509 20.45 4.38 -3.38
CA VAL A 509 21.67 4.84 -4.08
C VAL A 509 22.90 4.09 -3.58
N VAL A 510 23.07 4.04 -2.25
CA VAL A 510 24.23 3.39 -1.62
C VAL A 510 24.22 1.89 -1.91
N ILE A 511 23.10 1.21 -1.63
CA ILE A 511 23.01 -0.25 -1.77
C ILE A 511 23.21 -0.68 -3.23
N LEU A 512 22.65 0.06 -4.20
CA LEU A 512 22.78 -0.27 -5.61
C LEU A 512 24.20 -0.05 -6.16
N ARG A 513 25.00 0.84 -5.55
CA ARG A 513 26.42 0.96 -5.87
C ARG A 513 27.22 -0.29 -5.51
N PHE A 514 26.84 -0.99 -4.43
CA PHE A 514 27.45 -2.27 -4.06
C PHE A 514 26.83 -3.47 -4.79
N LYS A 515 25.50 -3.48 -4.97
CA LYS A 515 24.78 -4.62 -5.55
C LYS A 515 24.88 -4.69 -7.07
N MET A 516 25.05 -3.56 -7.73
CA MET A 516 25.08 -3.41 -9.19
C MET A 516 26.19 -2.45 -9.64
N PRO A 517 27.47 -2.71 -9.35
CA PRO A 517 28.56 -1.77 -9.64
C PRO A 517 28.67 -1.43 -11.14
N ASP A 518 28.54 -2.42 -12.02
CA ASP A 518 28.75 -2.27 -13.46
C ASP A 518 27.50 -1.84 -14.25
N TYR A 519 26.37 -1.57 -13.56
CA TYR A 519 25.15 -1.14 -14.23
C TYR A 519 25.31 0.28 -14.81
N PRO A 520 24.88 0.55 -16.06
CA PRO A 520 24.98 1.87 -16.66
C PRO A 520 24.28 2.95 -15.83
N ARG A 521 24.99 4.02 -15.52
CA ARG A 521 24.49 5.19 -14.77
C ARG A 521 24.63 6.44 -15.62
N PRO A 522 23.61 6.78 -16.44
CA PRO A 522 23.65 7.97 -17.29
C PRO A 522 23.87 9.27 -16.52
N TYR A 523 23.38 9.32 -15.28
CA TYR A 523 23.69 10.37 -14.31
C TYR A 523 24.23 9.73 -13.03
N LYS A 524 25.25 10.34 -12.42
CA LYS A 524 25.90 9.84 -11.20
C LYS A 524 26.02 10.99 -10.20
N VAL A 525 25.48 10.80 -9.00
CA VAL A 525 25.53 11.81 -7.93
C VAL A 525 26.90 11.85 -7.26
N VAL A 526 27.36 13.07 -6.99
CA VAL A 526 28.58 13.34 -6.20
C VAL A 526 28.37 12.82 -4.78
N PHE A 527 29.43 12.34 -4.12
CA PHE A 527 29.35 11.78 -2.75
C PHE A 527 28.33 10.65 -2.52
N GLY A 528 27.76 10.02 -3.56
CA GLY A 528 26.66 9.04 -3.41
C GLY A 528 26.93 7.76 -2.62
N LYS A 529 28.14 7.57 -2.03
CA LYS A 529 28.41 6.52 -1.03
C LYS A 529 28.21 7.00 0.40
N VAL A 530 28.54 8.27 0.70
CA VAL A 530 28.58 8.83 2.07
C VAL A 530 27.49 9.87 2.26
N GLY A 531 27.29 10.75 1.28
CA GLY A 531 26.30 11.82 1.35
C GLY A 531 24.88 11.33 1.65
N PRO A 532 24.36 10.20 1.10
CA PRO A 532 23.02 9.75 1.44
C PRO A 532 22.88 9.39 2.93
N PHE A 533 23.92 8.86 3.57
CA PHE A 533 23.89 8.59 5.02
C PHE A 533 23.85 9.87 5.84
N ALA A 534 24.64 10.87 5.46
CA ALA A 534 24.63 12.18 6.12
C ALA A 534 23.23 12.83 6.03
N THR A 535 22.60 12.77 4.85
CA THR A 535 21.23 13.27 4.66
C THR A 535 20.19 12.48 5.48
N ILE A 536 20.32 11.15 5.56
CA ILE A 536 19.44 10.33 6.41
C ILE A 536 19.60 10.68 7.89
N LEU A 537 20.84 10.86 8.36
CA LEU A 537 21.11 11.26 9.74
C LEU A 537 20.47 12.62 10.05
N PHE A 538 20.57 13.56 9.11
CA PHE A 538 19.90 14.85 9.21
C PHE A 538 18.37 14.72 9.25
N MET A 539 17.78 13.88 8.40
CA MET A 539 16.33 13.58 8.43
C MET A 539 15.88 12.95 9.76
N ILE A 540 16.69 12.05 10.34
CA ILE A 540 16.41 11.47 11.66
C ILE A 540 16.47 12.56 12.74
N PHE A 541 17.46 13.45 12.65
CA PHE A 541 17.55 14.59 13.55
C PHE A 541 16.31 15.50 13.46
N LEU A 542 15.84 15.82 12.25
CA LEU A 542 14.61 16.57 12.02
C LEU A 542 13.39 15.88 12.64
N LEU A 543 13.28 14.56 12.52
CA LEU A 543 12.22 13.77 13.15
C LEU A 543 12.26 13.84 14.69
N ILE A 544 13.46 13.87 15.28
CA ILE A 544 13.61 14.02 16.73
C ILE A 544 13.16 15.41 17.17
N MET A 545 13.48 16.45 16.40
CA MET A 545 13.01 17.81 16.67
C MET A 545 11.48 17.91 16.58
N PHE A 546 10.87 17.28 15.57
CA PHE A 546 9.41 17.18 15.46
C PHE A 546 8.77 16.61 16.74
N ILE A 547 9.33 15.52 17.26
CA ILE A 547 8.82 14.85 18.46
C ILE A 547 8.88 15.77 19.68
N LYS A 548 9.91 16.62 19.76
CA LYS A 548 10.12 17.52 20.88
C LYS A 548 9.23 18.76 20.82
N GLU A 549 9.10 19.35 19.65
CA GLU A 549 8.54 20.70 19.48
C GLU A 549 7.05 20.68 19.12
N THR A 550 6.56 19.61 18.49
CA THR A 550 5.15 19.52 18.11
C THR A 550 4.33 18.81 19.19
N HIS A 551 3.36 19.53 19.74
CA HIS A 551 2.40 18.97 20.69
C HIS A 551 1.60 17.85 20.03
N GLY A 552 1.51 16.68 20.67
CA GLY A 552 0.85 15.51 20.09
C GLY A 552 1.64 14.81 18.98
N ALA A 553 2.91 15.16 18.74
CA ALA A 553 3.74 14.53 17.71
C ALA A 553 3.78 13.00 17.81
N LEU A 554 3.81 12.45 19.04
CA LEU A 554 3.78 11.00 19.25
C LEU A 554 2.48 10.36 18.75
N ASP A 555 1.34 11.04 18.88
CA ASP A 555 0.06 10.54 18.38
C ASP A 555 0.00 10.63 16.85
N ILE A 556 0.53 11.71 16.28
CA ILE A 556 0.66 11.85 14.83
C ILE A 556 1.59 10.77 14.26
N LEU A 557 2.72 10.49 14.91
CA LEU A 557 3.62 9.40 14.53
C LEU A 557 2.98 8.02 14.70
N ARG A 558 2.14 7.83 15.71
CA ARG A 558 1.38 6.58 15.87
C ARG A 558 0.39 6.39 14.72
N ILE A 559 -0.32 7.45 14.31
CA ILE A 559 -1.26 7.41 13.18
C ILE A 559 -0.52 7.18 11.87
N SER A 560 0.52 7.97 11.56
CA SER A 560 1.30 7.78 10.33
C SER A 560 2.03 6.42 10.32
N GLY A 561 2.55 5.99 11.47
CA GLY A 561 3.17 4.68 11.65
C GLY A 561 2.17 3.53 11.47
N SER A 562 0.94 3.65 11.97
CA SER A 562 -0.10 2.64 11.79
C SER A 562 -0.51 2.51 10.32
N LEU A 563 -0.59 3.63 9.59
CA LEU A 563 -0.84 3.65 8.14
C LEU A 563 0.26 2.92 7.34
N ILE A 564 1.53 3.09 7.72
CA ILE A 564 2.66 2.33 7.14
C ILE A 564 2.54 0.84 7.50
N ILE A 565 2.35 0.53 8.78
CA ILE A 565 2.32 -0.84 9.29
C ILE A 565 1.14 -1.61 8.70
N PHE A 566 0.01 -0.96 8.41
CA PHE A 566 -1.15 -1.56 7.74
C PHE A 566 -0.81 -2.08 6.33
N GLY A 567 0.24 -1.57 5.69
CA GLY A 567 0.78 -2.14 4.47
C GLY A 567 1.26 -3.59 4.65
N ILE A 568 1.76 -3.99 5.82
CA ILE A 568 2.26 -5.35 6.06
C ILE A 568 1.13 -6.40 5.97
N PRO A 569 0.02 -6.32 6.72
CA PRO A 569 -1.08 -7.26 6.57
C PRO A 569 -1.73 -7.14 5.18
N ALA A 570 -1.82 -5.95 4.59
CA ALA A 570 -2.31 -5.78 3.22
C ALA A 570 -1.45 -6.55 2.21
N TYR A 571 -0.12 -6.50 2.33
CA TYR A 571 0.81 -7.27 1.51
C TYR A 571 0.54 -8.77 1.61
N PHE A 572 0.44 -9.31 2.83
CA PHE A 572 0.21 -10.74 3.02
C PHE A 572 -1.19 -11.15 2.55
N ALA A 573 -2.21 -10.32 2.78
CA ALA A 573 -3.55 -10.52 2.27
C ALA A 573 -3.56 -10.62 0.74
N ILE A 574 -2.81 -9.75 0.07
CA ILE A 574 -2.64 -9.75 -1.39
C ILE A 574 -1.85 -10.97 -1.85
N GLU A 575 -0.72 -11.29 -1.21
CA GLU A 575 0.11 -12.45 -1.59
C GLU A 575 -0.62 -13.79 -1.42
N LEU A 576 -1.58 -13.90 -0.50
CA LEU A 576 -2.49 -15.06 -0.40
C LEU A 576 -3.28 -15.30 -1.69
N PHE A 577 -3.46 -14.28 -2.55
CA PHE A 577 -4.09 -14.41 -3.87
C PHE A 577 -3.10 -14.64 -5.01
N TYR A 578 -1.88 -14.10 -4.92
CA TYR A 578 -0.94 -14.05 -6.06
C TYR A 578 0.23 -15.04 -5.98
N GLU A 579 0.80 -15.28 -4.80
CA GLU A 579 2.03 -16.06 -4.68
C GLU A 579 1.75 -17.52 -4.33
N GLN A 580 2.29 -18.44 -5.15
CA GLN A 580 1.93 -19.86 -5.10
C GLN A 580 2.12 -20.51 -3.71
N LYS A 581 3.15 -20.11 -2.97
CA LYS A 581 3.40 -20.60 -1.61
C LYS A 581 2.22 -20.27 -0.68
N TYR A 582 1.70 -19.05 -0.75
CA TYR A 582 0.61 -18.56 0.08
C TYR A 582 -0.75 -18.99 -0.45
N VAL A 583 -0.92 -19.13 -1.77
CA VAL A 583 -2.11 -19.74 -2.37
C VAL A 583 -2.29 -21.17 -1.86
N LYS A 584 -1.21 -21.96 -1.74
CA LYS A 584 -1.25 -23.31 -1.13
C LYS A 584 -1.65 -23.25 0.35
N LEU A 585 -1.11 -22.30 1.12
CA LEU A 585 -1.48 -22.11 2.52
C LEU A 585 -2.97 -21.78 2.66
N ARG A 586 -3.47 -20.80 1.89
CA ARG A 586 -4.89 -20.46 1.84
C ARG A 586 -5.72 -21.69 1.49
N ARG A 587 -5.31 -22.46 0.47
CA ARG A 587 -6.01 -23.69 0.07
C ARG A 587 -6.05 -24.72 1.18
N SER A 588 -4.93 -24.99 1.86
CA SER A 588 -4.90 -25.92 3.00
C SER A 588 -5.79 -25.43 4.15
N LEU A 589 -5.77 -24.14 4.47
CA LEU A 589 -6.66 -23.55 5.48
C LEU A 589 -8.14 -23.64 5.06
N THR A 590 -8.47 -23.28 3.82
CA THR A 590 -9.83 -23.42 3.29
C THR A 590 -10.26 -24.88 3.25
N ALA A 591 -9.37 -25.80 2.88
CA ALA A 591 -9.64 -27.24 2.87
C ALA A 591 -9.89 -27.78 4.27
N LYS A 592 -9.13 -27.37 5.30
CA LYS A 592 -9.40 -27.72 6.70
C LYS A 592 -10.76 -27.20 7.18
N VAL A 593 -11.11 -25.96 6.82
CA VAL A 593 -12.43 -25.40 7.12
C VAL A 593 -13.53 -26.16 6.36
N THR A 594 -13.30 -26.50 5.09
CA THR A 594 -14.26 -27.23 4.23
C THR A 594 -14.37 -28.71 4.62
N HIS A 595 -13.32 -29.30 5.20
CA HIS A 595 -13.31 -30.65 5.77
C HIS A 595 -14.19 -30.70 7.01
N HIS A 596 -14.15 -29.66 7.85
CA HIS A 596 -15.06 -29.56 9.00
C HIS A 596 -16.52 -29.31 8.57
N TYR A 597 -16.72 -28.65 7.42
CA TYR A 597 -18.03 -28.39 6.81
C TYR A 597 -18.20 -29.12 5.47
N HIS A 598 -18.27 -30.45 5.49
CA HIS A 598 -18.36 -31.38 4.33
C HIS A 598 -19.53 -31.16 3.32
N ARG A 599 -20.10 -29.96 3.21
CA ARG A 599 -21.34 -29.68 2.47
C ARG A 599 -21.38 -28.32 1.76
N ILE A 600 -20.30 -27.86 1.14
CA ILE A 600 -20.44 -26.85 0.07
C ILE A 600 -20.25 -27.55 -1.29
N PRO A 601 -21.24 -28.33 -1.78
CA PRO A 601 -21.16 -28.92 -3.10
C PRO A 601 -21.07 -27.81 -4.15
N LEU A 602 -20.32 -28.06 -5.22
CA LEU A 602 -20.46 -27.26 -6.43
C LEU A 602 -21.94 -27.27 -6.86
N PRO A 603 -22.49 -26.16 -7.36
CA PRO A 603 -23.87 -26.16 -7.85
C PRO A 603 -24.02 -27.27 -8.91
N LYS A 604 -24.93 -28.22 -8.70
CA LYS A 604 -25.27 -29.31 -9.63
C LYS A 604 -25.26 -28.89 -11.12
N PRO A 605 -25.83 -27.74 -11.53
CA PRO A 605 -25.78 -27.31 -12.94
C PRO A 605 -24.38 -27.04 -13.48
N THR A 606 -23.43 -26.59 -12.65
CA THR A 606 -22.04 -26.34 -13.06
C THR A 606 -21.32 -27.66 -13.31
N LEU A 607 -21.50 -28.62 -12.41
CA LEU A 607 -20.92 -29.95 -12.53
C LEU A 607 -21.45 -30.67 -13.77
N ASN A 608 -22.77 -30.68 -13.98
CA ASN A 608 -23.40 -31.26 -15.17
C ASN A 608 -22.84 -30.67 -16.46
N LYS A 609 -22.57 -29.35 -16.46
CA LYS A 609 -22.01 -28.66 -17.61
C LYS A 609 -20.54 -29.00 -17.85
N ILE A 610 -19.72 -29.18 -16.81
CA ILE A 610 -18.34 -29.64 -17.00
C ILE A 610 -18.34 -31.01 -17.68
N ILE A 611 -19.19 -31.93 -17.22
CA ILE A 611 -19.33 -33.28 -17.78
C ILE A 611 -19.80 -33.24 -19.23
N SER A 612 -20.82 -32.45 -19.55
CA SER A 612 -21.33 -32.37 -20.93
C SER A 612 -20.28 -31.83 -21.89
N LEU A 613 -19.44 -30.90 -21.44
CA LEU A 613 -18.35 -30.34 -22.24
C LEU A 613 -17.15 -31.30 -22.42
N THR A 614 -16.95 -32.24 -21.49
CA THR A 614 -15.96 -33.33 -21.65
C THR A 614 -16.49 -34.52 -22.47
N GLY A 615 -17.78 -34.56 -22.80
CA GLY A 615 -18.44 -35.63 -23.55
C GLY A 615 -18.61 -36.94 -22.75
N HIS A 616 -19.15 -38.00 -23.39
CA HIS A 616 -19.40 -39.29 -22.75
C HIS A 616 -18.10 -39.98 -22.31
N ILE A 617 -18.01 -40.27 -21.01
CA ILE A 617 -16.93 -41.02 -20.38
C ILE A 617 -17.29 -42.52 -20.47
N ARG A 618 -16.40 -43.33 -21.03
CA ARG A 618 -16.55 -44.79 -21.22
C ARG A 618 -15.83 -45.57 -20.11
N LYS A 619 -16.13 -46.86 -19.92
CA LYS A 619 -15.45 -47.74 -18.94
C LYS A 619 -13.91 -47.68 -19.00
N ASN A 620 -13.30 -47.52 -20.18
CA ASN A 620 -11.84 -47.52 -20.34
C ASN A 620 -11.18 -46.12 -20.27
N THR A 621 -11.88 -45.11 -19.77
CA THR A 621 -11.39 -43.72 -19.77
C THR A 621 -10.47 -43.47 -18.59
N THR A 622 -9.30 -42.89 -18.84
CA THR A 622 -8.40 -42.37 -17.82
C THR A 622 -8.64 -40.87 -17.63
N ILE A 623 -8.98 -40.45 -16.40
CA ILE A 623 -9.30 -39.06 -16.08
C ILE A 623 -8.21 -38.47 -15.19
N LEU A 624 -7.76 -37.25 -15.46
CA LEU A 624 -6.99 -36.45 -14.51
C LEU A 624 -7.81 -35.24 -14.07
N ALA A 625 -8.08 -35.14 -12.78
CA ALA A 625 -8.75 -34.01 -12.16
C ALA A 625 -7.76 -33.16 -11.37
N ASP A 626 -7.53 -31.95 -11.84
CA ASP A 626 -6.59 -30.98 -11.29
C ASP A 626 -7.30 -29.90 -10.47
N ASN A 627 -6.91 -29.77 -9.19
CA ASN A 627 -7.43 -28.78 -8.24
C ASN A 627 -8.97 -28.83 -8.09
N PHE A 628 -9.57 -29.99 -8.32
CA PHE A 628 -11.02 -30.19 -8.32
C PHE A 628 -11.53 -30.42 -6.89
N PRO A 629 -12.59 -29.73 -6.42
CA PRO A 629 -13.12 -29.92 -5.08
C PRO A 629 -13.62 -31.36 -4.88
N LEU A 630 -13.03 -32.11 -3.94
CA LEU A 630 -13.30 -33.54 -3.82
C LEU A 630 -14.74 -33.86 -3.49
N GLY A 631 -15.42 -33.13 -2.58
CA GLY A 631 -16.84 -33.41 -2.30
C GLY A 631 -17.77 -33.31 -3.52
N ALA A 632 -17.45 -32.45 -4.50
CA ALA A 632 -18.19 -32.37 -5.75
C ALA A 632 -17.78 -33.46 -6.75
N PHE A 633 -16.51 -33.85 -6.73
CA PHE A 633 -15.95 -34.93 -7.55
C PHE A 633 -16.45 -36.31 -7.09
N THR A 634 -16.53 -36.54 -5.78
CA THR A 634 -17.14 -37.71 -5.14
C THR A 634 -18.60 -37.83 -5.56
N GLN A 635 -19.38 -36.74 -5.52
CA GLN A 635 -20.75 -36.76 -6.05
C GLN A 635 -20.81 -37.05 -7.56
N MET A 636 -19.84 -36.56 -8.33
CA MET A 636 -19.75 -36.83 -9.76
C MET A 636 -19.53 -38.32 -10.05
N ILE A 637 -18.68 -38.98 -9.26
CA ILE A 637 -18.32 -40.38 -9.46
C ILE A 637 -19.36 -41.32 -8.85
N LEU A 638 -19.66 -41.16 -7.56
CA LEU A 638 -20.48 -42.10 -6.79
C LEU A 638 -21.98 -41.97 -7.12
N LYS A 639 -22.52 -40.74 -7.24
CA LYS A 639 -23.97 -40.56 -7.44
C LYS A 639 -24.42 -40.70 -8.90
N LYS A 640 -23.53 -40.50 -9.88
CA LYS A 640 -23.87 -40.57 -11.32
C LYS A 640 -23.42 -41.86 -12.01
N ASN A 641 -22.82 -42.79 -11.26
CA ASN A 641 -22.40 -44.10 -11.76
C ASN A 641 -21.54 -44.01 -13.05
N ILE A 642 -20.63 -43.04 -13.10
CA ILE A 642 -19.81 -42.80 -14.30
C ILE A 642 -18.79 -43.95 -14.43
N PRO A 643 -18.76 -44.67 -15.57
CA PRO A 643 -17.79 -45.75 -15.76
C PRO A 643 -16.41 -45.19 -16.12
N PHE A 644 -15.35 -45.56 -15.39
CA PHE A 644 -13.95 -45.16 -15.66
C PHE A 644 -12.96 -46.27 -15.31
N HIS A 645 -11.73 -46.17 -15.82
CA HIS A 645 -10.68 -47.18 -15.62
C HIS A 645 -9.66 -46.75 -14.56
N HIS A 646 -9.11 -45.54 -14.69
CA HIS A 646 -8.20 -44.95 -13.70
C HIS A 646 -8.49 -43.45 -13.57
N ILE A 647 -8.36 -42.96 -12.35
CA ILE A 647 -8.51 -41.53 -12.04
C ILE A 647 -7.28 -41.05 -11.31
N TYR A 648 -6.67 -39.99 -11.83
CA TYR A 648 -5.55 -39.27 -11.23
C TYR A 648 -6.06 -37.96 -10.62
N LEU A 649 -5.88 -37.82 -9.31
CA LEU A 649 -6.16 -36.59 -8.60
C LEU A 649 -4.87 -35.77 -8.47
N ALA A 650 -4.88 -34.48 -8.77
CA ALA A 650 -3.70 -33.61 -8.68
C ALA A 650 -4.03 -32.28 -8.00
N ASN A 651 -3.03 -31.69 -7.31
CA ASN A 651 -3.16 -30.39 -6.61
C ASN A 651 -4.23 -30.36 -5.51
N ILE A 652 -4.33 -31.44 -4.74
CA ILE A 652 -5.30 -31.64 -3.67
C ILE A 652 -4.59 -31.61 -2.31
N SER A 653 -5.24 -31.09 -1.28
CA SER A 653 -4.70 -31.10 0.09
C SER A 653 -4.70 -32.51 0.68
N LYS A 654 -3.85 -32.78 1.68
CA LYS A 654 -3.76 -34.11 2.30
C LYS A 654 -5.09 -34.47 2.97
N GLU A 655 -5.68 -33.50 3.66
CA GLU A 655 -6.94 -33.63 4.37
C GLU A 655 -8.10 -33.96 3.42
N GLU A 656 -8.13 -33.37 2.22
CA GLU A 656 -9.13 -33.74 1.21
C GLU A 656 -8.92 -35.20 0.74
N ILE A 657 -7.68 -35.62 0.48
CA ILE A 657 -7.41 -37.01 0.05
C ILE A 657 -7.86 -38.01 1.12
N ASP A 658 -7.50 -37.78 2.38
CA ASP A 658 -7.86 -38.66 3.50
C ASP A 658 -9.39 -38.82 3.58
N ALA A 659 -10.15 -37.73 3.41
CA ALA A 659 -11.62 -37.77 3.40
C ALA A 659 -12.20 -38.49 2.17
N PHE A 660 -11.60 -38.31 1.00
CA PHE A 660 -12.01 -38.99 -0.22
C PHE A 660 -11.73 -40.49 -0.17
N GLU A 661 -10.59 -40.90 0.40
CA GLU A 661 -10.27 -42.30 0.62
C GLU A 661 -11.23 -42.93 1.63
N GLU A 662 -11.65 -42.21 2.67
CA GLU A 662 -12.69 -42.67 3.59
C GLU A 662 -14.04 -42.88 2.88
N ASP A 663 -14.50 -41.91 2.07
CA ASP A 663 -15.75 -42.01 1.29
C ASP A 663 -15.71 -43.16 0.26
N VAL A 664 -14.58 -43.34 -0.42
CA VAL A 664 -14.39 -44.41 -1.42
C VAL A 664 -14.24 -45.77 -0.74
N SER A 665 -13.63 -45.86 0.44
CA SER A 665 -13.51 -47.12 1.19
C SER A 665 -14.87 -47.68 1.62
N LYS A 666 -15.89 -46.82 1.77
CA LYS A 666 -17.27 -47.19 2.06
C LYS A 666 -18.04 -47.71 0.83
N ASP A 667 -17.56 -47.48 -0.40
CA ASP A 667 -18.19 -47.97 -1.64
C ASP A 667 -17.38 -49.14 -2.24
N LYS A 668 -18.01 -50.31 -2.44
CA LYS A 668 -17.36 -51.56 -2.87
C LYS A 668 -16.86 -51.56 -4.34
N ARG A 669 -16.89 -50.44 -5.06
CA ARG A 669 -16.56 -50.32 -6.49
C ARG A 669 -15.14 -49.79 -6.70
N LYS A 670 -14.16 -50.70 -6.91
CA LYS A 670 -12.74 -50.35 -7.06
C LYS A 670 -12.33 -50.06 -8.51
N ASN A 671 -11.68 -48.90 -8.71
CA ASN A 671 -10.47 -48.65 -9.52
C ASN A 671 -10.10 -47.15 -9.51
N VAL A 672 -9.86 -46.58 -8.32
CA VAL A 672 -9.43 -45.18 -8.15
C VAL A 672 -7.99 -45.16 -7.62
N THR A 673 -7.09 -44.43 -8.28
CA THR A 673 -5.67 -44.35 -7.89
C THR A 673 -5.33 -42.91 -7.51
N THR A 674 -5.31 -42.61 -6.21
CA THR A 674 -5.01 -41.27 -5.71
C THR A 674 -3.51 -40.97 -5.83
N HIS A 675 -3.14 -39.79 -6.33
CA HIS A 675 -1.74 -39.35 -6.40
C HIS A 675 -1.56 -38.00 -5.69
N LEU A 676 -0.87 -37.98 -4.55
CA LEU A 676 -0.59 -36.75 -3.81
C LEU A 676 0.46 -35.91 -4.55
N LEU A 677 0.07 -34.76 -5.10
CA LEU A 677 1.00 -33.82 -5.71
C LEU A 677 0.92 -32.46 -5.03
N ARG A 678 1.98 -32.16 -4.27
CA ARG A 678 2.15 -30.89 -3.51
C ARG A 678 2.52 -29.69 -4.39
N THR A 679 2.49 -29.78 -5.72
CA THR A 679 2.92 -28.71 -6.63
C THR A 679 1.92 -28.47 -7.75
N LEU A 680 1.65 -27.19 -8.09
CA LEU A 680 0.94 -26.70 -9.29
C LEU A 680 1.64 -27.07 -10.62
N LYS A 681 2.37 -28.18 -10.63
CA LYS A 681 2.96 -28.83 -11.78
C LYS A 681 2.10 -30.05 -12.08
N ILE A 682 1.86 -30.27 -13.35
CA ILE A 682 1.12 -31.44 -13.81
C ILE A 682 1.99 -32.68 -13.57
N PRO A 683 1.44 -33.78 -13.04
CA PRO A 683 2.20 -35.01 -12.90
C PRO A 683 2.69 -35.53 -14.24
N LYS A 684 3.84 -36.20 -14.24
CA LYS A 684 4.33 -36.96 -15.38
C LYS A 684 3.53 -38.27 -15.52
N VAL A 685 2.26 -38.16 -15.88
CA VAL A 685 1.40 -39.30 -16.24
C VAL A 685 1.37 -39.39 -17.76
N LYS A 686 1.65 -40.57 -18.32
CA LYS A 686 1.59 -40.79 -19.77
C LYS A 686 0.16 -41.19 -20.16
N LYS A 687 -0.37 -40.55 -21.21
CA LYS A 687 -1.56 -40.97 -21.96
C LYS A 687 -2.88 -40.89 -21.17
N ILE A 688 -3.38 -39.69 -20.92
CA ILE A 688 -4.71 -39.43 -20.30
C ILE A 688 -5.76 -39.15 -21.39
N ASP A 689 -6.99 -39.63 -21.18
CA ASP A 689 -8.11 -39.45 -22.12
C ASP A 689 -8.89 -38.15 -21.85
N VAL A 690 -9.09 -37.80 -20.57
CA VAL A 690 -9.83 -36.60 -20.15
C VAL A 690 -9.05 -35.82 -19.08
N PHE A 691 -8.82 -34.54 -19.32
CA PHE A 691 -8.23 -33.61 -18.35
C PHE A 691 -9.28 -32.60 -17.87
N ILE A 692 -9.53 -32.53 -16.56
CA ILE A 692 -10.46 -31.57 -15.96
C ILE A 692 -9.70 -30.74 -14.96
N SER A 693 -9.81 -29.41 -15.04
CA SER A 693 -9.15 -28.52 -14.10
C SER A 693 -10.10 -27.47 -13.54
N PHE A 694 -10.07 -27.31 -12.23
CA PHE A 694 -10.89 -26.34 -11.52
C PHE A 694 -10.02 -25.17 -11.05
N ASN A 695 -10.22 -24.01 -11.67
CA ASN A 695 -9.62 -22.72 -11.38
C ASN A 695 -8.08 -22.65 -11.45
N SER A 696 -7.37 -23.71 -11.84
CA SER A 696 -5.90 -23.71 -11.86
C SER A 696 -5.34 -22.64 -12.79
N LEU A 697 -5.88 -22.49 -14.00
CA LEU A 697 -5.48 -21.43 -14.95
C LEU A 697 -5.46 -20.05 -14.29
N GLY A 698 -6.41 -19.77 -13.38
CA GLY A 698 -6.51 -18.50 -12.65
C GLY A 698 -5.30 -18.17 -11.77
N TYR A 699 -4.52 -19.18 -11.36
CA TYR A 699 -3.42 -19.07 -10.40
C TYR A 699 -2.07 -19.60 -10.92
N VAL A 700 -2.02 -20.25 -12.09
CA VAL A 700 -0.74 -20.75 -12.61
C VAL A 700 0.15 -19.58 -13.02
N LYS A 701 1.43 -19.65 -12.65
CA LYS A 701 2.38 -18.57 -12.92
C LYS A 701 2.68 -18.41 -14.42
N ASP A 702 2.66 -19.48 -15.20
CA ASP A 702 3.02 -19.49 -16.62
C ASP A 702 1.94 -20.27 -17.37
N ILE A 703 0.96 -19.54 -17.94
CA ILE A 703 -0.16 -20.15 -18.65
C ILE A 703 0.34 -20.92 -19.89
N PRO A 704 1.19 -20.36 -20.77
CA PRO A 704 1.72 -21.10 -21.92
C PRO A 704 2.36 -22.43 -21.53
N ARG A 705 3.26 -22.42 -20.54
CA ARG A 705 3.92 -23.64 -20.09
C ARG A 705 2.94 -24.65 -19.50
N PHE A 706 1.95 -24.19 -18.74
CA PHE A 706 0.93 -25.07 -18.17
C PHE A 706 0.07 -25.73 -19.25
N VAL A 707 -0.33 -24.98 -20.28
CA VAL A 707 -1.08 -25.52 -21.42
C VAL A 707 -0.24 -26.53 -22.21
N HIS A 708 1.05 -26.24 -22.39
CA HIS A 708 2.00 -27.19 -22.98
C HIS A 708 2.10 -28.49 -22.17
N ASP A 709 2.26 -28.38 -20.84
CA ASP A 709 2.31 -29.54 -19.95
C ASP A 709 1.01 -30.38 -20.07
N VAL A 710 -0.18 -29.76 -20.15
CA VAL A 710 -1.46 -30.46 -20.40
C VAL A 710 -1.45 -31.20 -21.74
N LYS A 711 -0.97 -30.56 -22.81
CA LYS A 711 -0.86 -31.17 -24.13
C LYS A 711 0.04 -32.41 -24.09
N THR A 712 1.16 -32.39 -23.37
CA THR A 712 2.09 -33.54 -23.32
C THR A 712 1.48 -34.80 -22.72
N ILE A 713 0.57 -34.65 -21.75
CA ILE A 713 -0.05 -35.78 -21.05
C ILE A 713 -1.31 -36.32 -21.76
N LEU A 714 -1.99 -35.50 -22.57
CA LEU A 714 -3.20 -35.89 -23.31
C LEU A 714 -2.88 -36.84 -24.48
N LYS A 715 -3.68 -37.89 -24.68
CA LYS A 715 -3.66 -38.72 -25.90
C LYS A 715 -4.15 -37.93 -27.12
N LYS A 716 -3.85 -38.43 -28.33
CA LYS A 716 -4.49 -37.96 -29.56
C LYS A 716 -6.00 -38.15 -29.44
N LYS A 717 -6.81 -37.16 -29.84
CA LYS A 717 -8.26 -37.08 -29.57
C LYS A 717 -8.65 -37.01 -28.08
N GLY A 718 -7.70 -36.82 -27.17
CA GLY A 718 -7.94 -36.62 -25.75
C GLY A 718 -8.63 -35.27 -25.51
N LYS A 719 -9.55 -35.22 -24.54
CA LYS A 719 -10.41 -34.07 -24.27
C LYS A 719 -9.95 -33.31 -23.02
N PHE A 720 -10.20 -32.02 -22.98
CA PHE A 720 -9.91 -31.21 -21.81
C PHE A 720 -11.03 -30.22 -21.49
N CYS A 721 -11.17 -29.87 -20.21
CA CYS A 721 -12.07 -28.82 -19.74
C CYS A 721 -11.46 -28.09 -18.54
N PHE A 722 -11.22 -26.79 -18.69
CA PHE A 722 -10.86 -25.89 -17.61
C PHE A 722 -12.07 -25.06 -17.23
N TYR A 723 -12.47 -25.15 -15.98
CA TYR A 723 -13.44 -24.25 -15.38
C TYR A 723 -12.71 -23.20 -14.55
N VAL A 724 -12.81 -21.93 -14.92
CA VAL A 724 -12.20 -20.82 -14.18
C VAL A 724 -13.31 -19.99 -13.55
N LYS A 725 -13.25 -19.88 -12.22
CA LYS A 725 -14.20 -19.11 -11.43
C LYS A 725 -13.52 -17.85 -10.91
N SER A 726 -14.00 -16.71 -11.39
CA SER A 726 -13.66 -15.41 -10.86
C SER A 726 -14.55 -15.11 -9.64
N TYR A 727 -13.93 -14.95 -8.47
CA TYR A 727 -14.59 -14.43 -7.26
C TYR A 727 -14.90 -12.92 -7.39
N PHE A 728 -15.59 -12.36 -6.39
CA PHE A 728 -15.91 -10.93 -6.24
C PHE A 728 -14.72 -10.06 -6.68
N PHE A 729 -14.99 -9.00 -7.45
CA PHE A 729 -14.00 -8.13 -8.11
C PHE A 729 -13.07 -8.73 -9.19
N LYS A 730 -13.02 -10.03 -9.49
CA LYS A 730 -12.03 -10.67 -10.40
C LYS A 730 -10.60 -10.73 -9.85
N ILE A 731 -10.46 -10.96 -8.54
CA ILE A 731 -9.18 -10.91 -7.79
C ILE A 731 -8.12 -11.94 -8.29
N ALA A 732 -8.50 -12.95 -9.05
CA ALA A 732 -7.56 -13.99 -9.50
C ALA A 732 -6.41 -13.42 -10.37
N PRO A 733 -5.15 -13.86 -10.16
CA PRO A 733 -3.95 -13.36 -10.85
C PRO A 733 -4.02 -13.26 -12.36
N ASN A 734 -4.67 -14.24 -13.00
CA ASN A 734 -4.75 -14.34 -14.45
C ASN A 734 -6.15 -14.04 -14.97
N SER A 735 -7.04 -13.46 -14.15
CA SER A 735 -8.43 -13.21 -14.53
C SER A 735 -8.56 -12.36 -15.79
N ILE A 736 -7.64 -11.42 -16.00
CA ILE A 736 -7.60 -10.54 -17.17
C ILE A 736 -7.20 -11.32 -18.42
N GLU A 737 -6.09 -12.07 -18.36
CA GLU A 737 -5.59 -12.87 -19.49
C GLU A 737 -6.60 -13.94 -19.90
N ILE A 738 -7.22 -14.61 -18.92
CA ILE A 738 -8.20 -15.67 -19.16
C ILE A 738 -9.53 -15.13 -19.67
N SER A 739 -9.92 -13.93 -19.24
CA SER A 739 -11.16 -13.30 -19.69
C SER A 739 -11.11 -12.81 -21.15
N ASP A 740 -9.92 -12.69 -21.75
CA ASP A 740 -9.74 -12.31 -23.15
C ASP A 740 -9.85 -13.55 -24.05
N LYS A 741 -11.03 -13.71 -24.68
CA LYS A 741 -11.36 -14.86 -25.54
C LYS A 741 -10.30 -15.09 -26.62
N ASN A 742 -9.88 -14.04 -27.32
CA ASN A 742 -9.01 -14.17 -28.49
C ASN A 742 -7.59 -14.57 -28.07
N LYS A 743 -7.07 -13.98 -26.99
CA LYS A 743 -5.75 -14.36 -26.48
C LYS A 743 -5.69 -15.80 -26.03
N ILE A 744 -6.69 -16.27 -25.29
CA ILE A 744 -6.74 -17.66 -24.81
C ILE A 744 -6.90 -18.63 -25.98
N ILE A 745 -7.81 -18.39 -26.91
CA ILE A 745 -7.99 -19.27 -28.07
C ILE A 745 -6.69 -19.37 -28.87
N ASN A 746 -6.01 -18.25 -29.12
CA ASN A 746 -4.74 -18.23 -29.84
C ASN A 746 -3.62 -18.96 -29.07
N LEU A 747 -3.59 -18.86 -27.74
CA LEU A 747 -2.62 -19.58 -26.91
C LEU A 747 -2.77 -21.10 -27.06
N PHE A 748 -3.99 -21.62 -26.98
CA PHE A 748 -4.28 -23.05 -27.11
C PHE A 748 -4.07 -23.55 -28.55
N LYS A 749 -4.45 -22.76 -29.56
CA LYS A 749 -4.21 -23.10 -30.97
C LYS A 749 -2.72 -23.23 -31.29
N LYS A 750 -1.86 -22.37 -30.71
CA LYS A 750 -0.39 -22.49 -30.86
C LYS A 750 0.18 -23.81 -30.36
N GLU A 751 -0.50 -24.46 -29.41
CA GLU A 751 -0.11 -25.77 -28.87
C GLU A 751 -0.78 -26.96 -29.61
N ASN A 752 -1.41 -26.72 -30.77
CA ASN A 752 -2.19 -27.69 -31.55
C ASN A 752 -3.39 -28.29 -30.79
N LEU A 753 -4.01 -27.50 -29.90
CA LEU A 753 -5.26 -27.86 -29.24
C LEU A 753 -6.43 -27.15 -29.92
N GLU A 754 -7.44 -27.92 -30.32
CA GLU A 754 -8.72 -27.35 -30.74
C GLU A 754 -9.48 -26.91 -29.50
N VAL A 755 -9.99 -25.67 -29.48
CA VAL A 755 -10.46 -25.03 -28.26
C VAL A 755 -11.72 -24.20 -28.51
N ASN A 756 -12.68 -24.37 -27.61
CA ASN A 756 -13.89 -23.59 -27.49
C ASN A 756 -13.89 -22.82 -26.17
N TYR A 757 -14.54 -21.65 -26.18
CA TYR A 757 -14.56 -20.72 -25.06
C TYR A 757 -15.99 -20.27 -24.76
N ILE A 758 -16.46 -20.53 -23.54
CA ILE A 758 -17.77 -20.06 -23.05
C ILE A 758 -17.54 -19.18 -21.82
N LYS A 759 -18.11 -17.96 -21.84
CA LYS A 759 -18.10 -17.05 -20.70
C LYS A 759 -19.54 -16.75 -20.25
N LYS A 760 -19.84 -17.00 -18.99
CA LYS A 760 -21.08 -16.58 -18.33
C LYS A 760 -20.79 -15.46 -17.33
N LYS A 761 -21.44 -14.32 -17.50
CA LYS A 761 -21.43 -13.22 -16.52
C LYS A 761 -22.62 -13.39 -15.59
N LYS A 762 -22.36 -13.35 -14.28
CA LYS A 762 -23.37 -13.22 -13.22
C LYS A 762 -23.04 -11.97 -12.40
N PRO A 763 -24.00 -11.36 -11.69
CA PRO A 763 -23.67 -10.30 -10.74
C PRO A 763 -22.59 -10.81 -9.77
N PHE A 764 -21.48 -10.08 -9.72
CA PHE A 764 -20.31 -10.35 -8.88
C PHE A 764 -19.47 -11.62 -9.18
N LYS A 765 -19.79 -12.42 -10.20
CA LYS A 765 -19.05 -13.64 -10.55
C LYS A 765 -18.93 -13.81 -12.06
N GLU A 766 -17.76 -14.23 -12.53
CA GLU A 766 -17.57 -14.67 -13.92
C GLU A 766 -17.18 -16.15 -13.93
N GLU A 767 -17.89 -16.92 -14.75
CA GLU A 767 -17.63 -18.35 -14.97
C GLU A 767 -17.13 -18.52 -16.40
N ILE A 768 -15.92 -19.05 -16.55
CA ILE A 768 -15.28 -19.26 -17.84
C ILE A 768 -15.03 -20.75 -18.01
N PHE A 769 -15.47 -21.30 -19.14
CA PHE A 769 -15.20 -22.68 -19.55
C PHE A 769 -14.33 -22.65 -20.79
N ILE A 770 -13.16 -23.28 -20.72
CA ILE A 770 -12.25 -23.48 -21.84
C ILE A 770 -12.15 -24.98 -22.06
N TYR A 771 -12.63 -25.48 -23.19
CA TYR A 771 -12.71 -26.93 -23.41
C TYR A 771 -12.41 -27.26 -24.86
N GLY A 772 -12.04 -28.50 -25.13
CA GLY A 772 -11.68 -28.90 -26.47
C GLY A 772 -10.96 -30.23 -26.54
N VAL A 773 -10.23 -30.44 -27.64
CA VAL A 773 -9.63 -31.73 -28.00
C VAL A 773 -8.21 -31.52 -28.52
N LYS A 774 -7.32 -32.47 -28.20
CA LYS A 774 -5.99 -32.56 -28.81
C LYS A 774 -6.09 -33.21 -30.20
N LYS A 775 -5.62 -32.51 -31.23
CA LYS A 775 -5.59 -33.01 -32.62
C LYS A 775 -4.72 -34.26 -32.77
#